data_AF-A0A8H7BD45-F1
#
_entry.id   AF-A0A8H7BD45-F1
#
_cell.length_a   1.000
_cell.length_b   1.000
_cell.length_c   1.000
_cell.angle_alpha   90.00
_cell.angle_beta   90.00
_cell.angle_gamma   90.00
#
_symmetry.space_group_name_H-M   'P 1'
#
loop_
_entity.id
_entity.type
_entity.pdbx_description
1 polymer ?
#
loop_
_entity_poly.entity_id
_entity_poly.type
_entity_poly.pdbx_seq_one_letter_code
_entity_poly.pdbx_strand_id
1 'polypeptide(L)'
;MEKIEMTQPEPIPKQSTSEDEEYPAEHLFKENEPLLDLEGQHEEKQELAHRATEPAVSRTKTFVFLATYFIMNLSLTFYNKAVMGSFPFPWILTAVHTGSAALGSLVFLMFGHFHLTRLTTREHLVHFMFSLLFTLNIAMSNLSLAMVSVPFHQIMRATCPLFTILIYRLVFSRRYAIITYLSIVPVMLGVGLATFGDYYFTALGFTLTLIGVVLAAIKTVVTNRLMTGRLRLPALELLLRMGPLAAVQSLLYSVLIGEFSEFLDFVKAGHLTAERILAVSGNGLLAFGLNVASFETNKLAGALTLTICANLKQCLTIVLGAFLWDVPVSPMNGAGILLALVGGAWTLAAGIVAFATLIFLWTALRLGSLDAIRGATAQDALTSSLKESRLHLLIVATSSGLDLCRLLLSASILSYPTPVLIDWAGEGAFNAAETHLAKIAGPLRYLENLTSIQDNDIVLLLDGFDITFQLSPDVLLKRYFEETATANERLIAKYGKSHVRKHNMHNSILFGPDKTCFPEDIQRLACWVVPQSPLQPDAFGPYTDGWGDMLHARPRWLNSGTIIGPAAEMRDMFRATQEKIDKTYDPEYVLRNSDQKYFADVWGDQEYSRILSHDDVPYGIPQEVQEAGLPVLEEGQKTEYHIGLDYRSSLFQTAAGYRNYIAWMMTNRSSLPSTSTSVEPYRIDLQEDVLQSKKPFAAISDDAALQKTSWRNVSLGFNTVTGQAFPLLHFTGDKSFRNTWWPRMWYFEDAERLQRASAQIQDQQIGSDLINGVSWTKNIPYDETERKVEEKSGAWSDQGEALPWEALLAGYPTPTLINWGAKFDDKTLVAGGSHLAKISGVLEYLRTLGPERNDDLLLLVDGYDIWFQLRPSALVSRFHAINNEASTRIQQTMGSKAAAAEGITQNIIFSAQKRCWPWKPEDPPCYAVPQSSLPNDIYGPETDTDIGFEKNPYVKFRQRYLNSGDAMGRVGAMKALFERAMEKAEKDRNFGSDQKIFSEIFGDQEFQREVMRQRHRNVFQKMGDWLTGRNSILNPQSERHLREHKGGKPDEFGIGLDYASLLGHPTVFAEEDSAWVTYDDPKSIAQASAELKIAPARVHDLAQDVTDSQPPFRPAVIAPGSSFSEDKTWREVPLYTNMWTSVVPGLIHHNAHRDGLKSLRVSVWDRMWYFNHSRKLFESNAAGPVGPVAVVHDDDGKEQAWWSPIAEKGGAKSDKGEWLPWHELCQEFEGEVFRDA
;
A
#
# COMPACT_ATOMS: atom_id res chain seq x y z
N MET A 1 -73.99 20.89 -56.26
CA MET A 1 -74.07 20.53 -57.69
C MET A 1 -72.71 19.97 -58.10
N GLU A 2 -72.68 19.04 -59.05
CA GLU A 2 -71.49 18.47 -59.75
C GLU A 2 -70.37 17.89 -58.84
N LYS A 3 -70.17 16.57 -58.69
CA LYS A 3 -69.86 15.43 -59.61
C LYS A 3 -68.38 15.35 -60.06
N ILE A 4 -67.56 14.32 -59.73
CA ILE A 4 -67.61 12.83 -59.94
C ILE A 4 -66.76 12.43 -61.21
N GLU A 5 -65.98 11.33 -61.32
CA GLU A 5 -66.07 9.95 -60.77
C GLU A 5 -64.76 9.38 -60.15
N MET A 6 -64.14 8.32 -60.71
CA MET A 6 -63.10 7.42 -60.11
C MET A 6 -61.96 7.08 -61.14
N THR A 7 -61.11 6.01 -61.17
CA THR A 7 -61.06 4.64 -60.58
C THR A 7 -59.64 3.99 -60.66
N GLN A 8 -59.44 2.81 -60.04
CA GLN A 8 -58.33 1.82 -60.22
C GLN A 8 -58.70 0.74 -61.32
N PRO A 9 -58.00 -0.41 -61.61
CA PRO A 9 -56.89 -1.14 -60.92
C PRO A 9 -55.81 -1.91 -61.79
N GLU A 10 -54.95 -2.71 -61.11
CA GLU A 10 -54.21 -4.01 -61.36
C GLU A 10 -54.17 -4.74 -62.76
N PRO A 11 -53.39 -5.86 -63.03
CA PRO A 11 -52.64 -6.81 -62.16
C PRO A 11 -51.20 -7.28 -62.63
N ILE A 12 -50.75 -8.49 -62.17
CA ILE A 12 -49.43 -9.19 -62.22
C ILE A 12 -49.49 -10.51 -63.10
N PRO A 13 -48.61 -11.57 -63.11
CA PRO A 13 -47.17 -11.84 -62.74
C PRO A 13 -46.35 -12.80 -63.72
N LYS A 14 -45.18 -13.35 -63.27
CA LYS A 14 -44.38 -14.58 -63.69
C LYS A 14 -43.15 -14.39 -64.63
N GLN A 15 -41.91 -14.87 -64.33
CA GLN A 15 -41.27 -16.23 -64.19
C GLN A 15 -41.04 -16.98 -65.52
N SER A 16 -39.95 -17.73 -65.81
CA SER A 16 -38.56 -17.87 -65.26
C SER A 16 -37.74 -18.87 -66.14
N THR A 17 -36.40 -19.01 -65.93
CA THR A 17 -35.52 -20.18 -66.31
C THR A 17 -35.35 -20.52 -67.83
N SER A 18 -34.29 -21.19 -68.34
CA SER A 18 -32.94 -21.60 -67.85
C SER A 18 -32.00 -22.05 -69.02
N GLU A 19 -30.67 -22.12 -68.77
CA GLU A 19 -29.61 -23.01 -69.35
C GLU A 19 -29.41 -23.10 -70.92
N ASP A 20 -28.31 -23.55 -71.56
CA ASP A 20 -27.28 -24.59 -71.30
C ASP A 20 -25.87 -24.35 -71.99
N GLU A 21 -24.87 -25.16 -71.59
CA GLU A 21 -23.66 -25.72 -72.30
C GLU A 21 -22.55 -24.89 -73.04
N GLU A 22 -21.40 -24.69 -72.35
CA GLU A 22 -20.07 -25.37 -72.51
C GLU A 22 -19.01 -25.11 -73.68
N TYR A 23 -17.79 -24.67 -73.27
CA TYR A 23 -16.40 -24.78 -73.83
C TYR A 23 -15.96 -24.26 -75.25
N PRO A 24 -14.63 -24.09 -75.55
CA PRO A 24 -13.40 -24.07 -74.70
C PRO A 24 -12.44 -22.86 -74.90
N ALA A 25 -11.26 -22.90 -74.25
CA ALA A 25 -10.17 -21.91 -74.19
C ALA A 25 -9.16 -21.99 -75.40
N GLU A 26 -8.01 -21.29 -75.52
CA GLU A 26 -7.21 -20.45 -74.59
C GLU A 26 -6.22 -19.49 -75.34
N HIS A 27 -5.47 -18.66 -74.58
CA HIS A 27 -4.08 -18.16 -74.76
C HIS A 27 -3.73 -16.69 -75.16
N LEU A 28 -2.82 -16.14 -74.32
CA LEU A 28 -1.67 -15.24 -74.59
C LEU A 28 -1.79 -13.69 -74.75
N PHE A 29 -1.66 -13.00 -73.60
CA PHE A 29 -0.87 -11.77 -73.31
C PHE A 29 -0.92 -10.54 -74.26
N LYS A 30 -1.43 -9.39 -73.74
CA LYS A 30 -0.61 -8.16 -73.55
C LYS A 30 -1.29 -7.04 -72.72
N GLU A 31 -0.45 -6.35 -71.94
CA GLU A 31 -0.64 -5.06 -71.26
C GLU A 31 -0.41 -3.86 -72.21
N ASN A 32 -0.71 -2.58 -71.93
CA ASN A 32 -1.37 -1.89 -70.79
C ASN A 32 -1.90 -0.51 -71.26
N GLU A 33 -3.10 -0.08 -70.87
CA GLU A 33 -3.50 1.35 -70.77
C GLU A 33 -4.82 1.50 -69.95
N PRO A 34 -4.89 2.32 -68.88
CA PRO A 34 -6.05 2.36 -67.97
C PRO A 34 -7.07 3.49 -68.24
N LEU A 35 -8.34 3.15 -68.41
CA LEU A 35 -9.46 4.11 -68.29
C LEU A 35 -9.74 4.39 -66.80
N LEU A 36 -9.49 5.63 -66.32
CA LEU A 36 -9.67 5.96 -64.90
C LEU A 36 -9.88 7.48 -64.63
N ASP A 37 -10.98 8.09 -65.10
CA ASP A 37 -11.38 9.46 -64.66
C ASP A 37 -12.89 9.83 -64.75
N LEU A 38 -13.78 8.97 -65.27
CA LEU A 38 -15.15 9.39 -65.59
C LEU A 38 -16.17 9.37 -64.43
N GLU A 39 -15.96 8.57 -63.39
CA GLU A 39 -16.91 8.51 -62.25
C GLU A 39 -16.68 9.63 -61.23
N GLY A 40 -15.43 9.96 -60.92
CA GLY A 40 -15.08 10.98 -59.91
C GLY A 40 -15.62 12.38 -60.24
N GLN A 41 -15.62 12.76 -61.52
CA GLN A 41 -16.15 14.04 -61.99
C GLN A 41 -17.67 14.19 -61.78
N HIS A 42 -18.41 13.09 -61.53
CA HIS A 42 -19.85 13.15 -61.30
C HIS A 42 -20.20 13.34 -59.82
N GLU A 43 -19.45 12.71 -58.90
CA GLU A 43 -19.57 12.94 -57.45
C GLU A 43 -19.08 14.34 -57.05
N GLU A 44 -17.96 14.82 -57.59
CA GLU A 44 -17.42 16.15 -57.27
C GLU A 44 -18.42 17.27 -57.64
N LYS A 45 -19.13 17.15 -58.77
CA LYS A 45 -20.18 18.08 -59.17
C LYS A 45 -21.39 18.05 -58.22
N GLN A 46 -21.70 16.92 -57.59
CA GLN A 46 -22.76 16.83 -56.57
C GLN A 46 -22.30 17.46 -55.24
N GLU A 47 -21.06 17.23 -54.79
CA GLU A 47 -20.52 17.91 -53.60
C GLU A 47 -20.46 19.44 -53.80
N LEU A 48 -20.06 19.91 -54.97
CA LEU A 48 -19.96 21.35 -55.27
C LEU A 48 -21.34 22.03 -55.25
N ALA A 49 -22.37 21.39 -55.82
CA ALA A 49 -23.75 21.86 -55.77
C ALA A 49 -24.35 21.81 -54.35
N HIS A 50 -23.99 20.80 -53.54
CA HIS A 50 -24.41 20.70 -52.15
C HIS A 50 -23.76 21.78 -51.27
N ARG A 51 -22.50 22.17 -51.53
CA ARG A 51 -21.85 23.31 -50.83
C ARG A 51 -22.50 24.66 -51.16
N ALA A 52 -23.04 24.82 -52.36
CA ALA A 52 -23.69 26.06 -52.78
C ALA A 52 -25.08 26.30 -52.13
N THR A 53 -25.60 25.35 -51.36
CA THR A 53 -26.99 25.37 -50.84
C THR A 53 -27.12 25.14 -49.33
N GLU A 54 -26.01 25.11 -48.57
CA GLU A 54 -26.08 25.15 -47.11
C GLU A 54 -26.47 26.57 -46.62
N PRO A 55 -27.62 26.75 -45.93
CA PRO A 55 -28.01 28.06 -45.45
C PRO A 55 -27.04 28.52 -44.35
N ALA A 56 -26.48 29.73 -44.51
CA ALA A 56 -25.51 30.29 -43.58
C ALA A 56 -26.07 30.32 -42.14
N VAL A 57 -25.58 29.41 -41.30
CA VAL A 57 -26.09 29.21 -39.94
C VAL A 57 -25.94 30.50 -39.14
N SER A 58 -27.06 30.98 -38.59
CA SER A 58 -27.08 32.18 -37.75
C SER A 58 -26.12 32.00 -36.57
N ARG A 59 -25.06 32.83 -36.53
CA ARG A 59 -24.01 32.78 -35.49
C ARG A 59 -24.59 32.83 -34.08
N THR A 60 -25.70 33.55 -33.91
CA THR A 60 -26.46 33.65 -32.64
C THR A 60 -27.03 32.29 -32.20
N LYS A 61 -27.54 31.47 -33.13
CA LYS A 61 -28.02 30.12 -32.79
C LYS A 61 -26.88 29.21 -32.35
N THR A 62 -25.76 29.22 -33.07
CA THR A 62 -24.56 28.45 -32.70
C THR A 62 -24.01 28.89 -31.34
N PHE A 63 -24.00 30.19 -31.05
CA PHE A 63 -23.62 30.74 -29.73
C PHE A 63 -24.53 30.23 -28.60
N VAL A 64 -25.85 30.29 -28.78
CA VAL A 64 -26.82 29.85 -27.74
C VAL A 64 -26.67 28.36 -27.44
N PHE A 65 -26.58 27.50 -28.46
CA PHE A 65 -26.39 26.06 -28.22
C PHE A 65 -25.05 25.76 -27.55
N LEU A 66 -23.97 26.46 -27.95
CA LEU A 66 -22.65 26.29 -27.34
C LEU A 66 -22.65 26.74 -25.86
N ALA A 67 -23.28 27.87 -25.53
CA ALA A 67 -23.40 28.36 -24.15
C ALA A 67 -24.22 27.38 -23.27
N THR A 68 -25.35 26.90 -23.78
CA THR A 68 -26.17 25.88 -23.11
C THR A 68 -25.37 24.58 -22.92
N TYR A 69 -24.60 24.14 -23.91
CA TYR A 69 -23.70 22.99 -23.78
C TYR A 69 -22.69 23.17 -22.64
N PHE A 70 -21.99 24.32 -22.57
CA PHE A 70 -21.04 24.60 -21.48
C PHE A 70 -21.71 24.56 -20.11
N ILE A 71 -22.84 25.26 -19.93
CA ILE A 71 -23.57 25.32 -18.65
C ILE A 71 -24.04 23.92 -18.23
N MET A 72 -24.71 23.18 -19.11
CA MET A 72 -25.25 21.85 -18.80
C MET A 72 -24.12 20.84 -18.50
N ASN A 73 -22.98 20.95 -19.18
CA ASN A 73 -21.81 20.08 -18.95
C ASN A 73 -21.16 20.38 -17.60
N LEU A 74 -21.03 21.65 -17.23
CA LEU A 74 -20.47 22.10 -15.96
C LEU A 74 -21.38 21.68 -14.79
N SER A 75 -22.69 21.97 -14.87
CA SER A 75 -23.66 21.55 -13.86
C SER A 75 -23.72 20.03 -13.71
N LEU A 76 -23.70 19.26 -14.81
CA LEU A 76 -23.70 17.80 -14.72
C LEU A 76 -22.37 17.26 -14.13
N THR A 77 -21.25 17.95 -14.31
CA THR A 77 -19.97 17.53 -13.71
C THR A 77 -20.03 17.57 -12.19
N PHE A 78 -20.51 18.68 -11.61
CA PHE A 78 -20.67 18.79 -10.16
C PHE A 78 -21.81 17.89 -9.64
N TYR A 79 -22.93 17.81 -10.35
CA TYR A 79 -24.05 16.97 -9.93
C TYR A 79 -23.70 15.48 -10.00
N ASN A 80 -22.88 15.03 -10.96
CA ASN A 80 -22.35 13.67 -10.97
C ASN A 80 -21.45 13.41 -9.76
N LYS A 81 -20.55 14.33 -9.38
CA LYS A 81 -19.72 14.16 -8.16
C LYS A 81 -20.60 14.03 -6.90
N ALA A 82 -21.64 14.87 -6.77
CA ALA A 82 -22.58 14.81 -5.65
C ALA A 82 -23.44 13.53 -5.65
N VAL A 83 -23.92 13.06 -6.81
CA VAL A 83 -24.72 11.83 -6.92
C VAL A 83 -23.88 10.59 -6.64
N MET A 84 -22.67 10.49 -7.19
CA MET A 84 -21.82 9.29 -7.00
C MET A 84 -21.46 9.04 -5.53
N GLY A 85 -21.33 10.08 -4.70
CA GLY A 85 -21.17 9.95 -3.25
C GLY A 85 -22.38 9.40 -2.48
N SER A 86 -23.52 9.18 -3.14
CA SER A 86 -24.73 8.58 -2.57
C SER A 86 -25.34 7.45 -3.41
N PHE A 87 -24.82 7.24 -4.62
CA PHE A 87 -25.24 6.25 -5.61
C PHE A 87 -23.99 5.76 -6.38
N PRO A 88 -23.20 4.82 -5.82
CA PRO A 88 -21.87 4.47 -6.30
C PRO A 88 -21.88 3.52 -7.52
N PHE A 89 -22.86 3.64 -8.42
CA PHE A 89 -23.10 2.71 -9.53
C PHE A 89 -22.92 3.42 -10.89
N PRO A 90 -21.68 3.62 -11.37
CA PRO A 90 -21.39 4.45 -12.54
C PRO A 90 -21.91 3.89 -13.88
N TRP A 91 -21.98 2.56 -14.06
CA TRP A 91 -22.53 1.97 -15.29
C TRP A 91 -24.06 2.03 -15.33
N ILE A 92 -24.72 1.83 -14.18
CA ILE A 92 -26.16 2.02 -14.02
C ILE A 92 -26.53 3.50 -14.15
N LEU A 93 -25.72 4.42 -13.61
CA LEU A 93 -25.91 5.86 -13.83
C LEU A 93 -25.76 6.23 -15.32
N THR A 94 -24.81 5.60 -16.04
CA THR A 94 -24.67 5.74 -17.50
C THR A 94 -25.89 5.18 -18.26
N ALA A 95 -26.47 4.06 -17.80
CA ALA A 95 -27.72 3.52 -18.32
C ALA A 95 -28.92 4.45 -18.06
N VAL A 96 -28.98 5.09 -16.88
CA VAL A 96 -29.98 6.13 -16.57
C VAL A 96 -29.81 7.33 -17.49
N HIS A 97 -28.60 7.84 -17.73
CA HIS A 97 -28.36 8.98 -18.62
C HIS A 97 -28.81 8.71 -20.06
N THR A 98 -28.44 7.54 -20.59
CA THR A 98 -28.78 7.12 -21.96
C THR A 98 -30.26 6.76 -22.12
N GLY A 99 -30.86 6.14 -21.09
CA GLY A 99 -32.29 5.87 -21.00
C GLY A 99 -33.13 7.15 -20.89
N SER A 100 -32.74 8.11 -20.05
CA SER A 100 -33.37 9.44 -19.97
C SER A 100 -33.26 10.20 -21.28
N ALA A 101 -32.15 10.08 -22.01
CA ALA A 101 -31.99 10.69 -23.33
C ALA A 101 -32.93 10.07 -24.39
N ALA A 102 -33.15 8.76 -24.34
CA ALA A 102 -34.14 8.09 -25.17
C ALA A 102 -35.58 8.50 -24.81
N LEU A 103 -35.93 8.48 -23.51
CA LEU A 103 -37.26 8.81 -23.01
C LEU A 103 -37.64 10.28 -23.30
N GLY A 104 -36.72 11.22 -23.05
CA GLY A 104 -36.93 12.63 -23.41
C GLY A 104 -37.15 12.82 -24.91
N SER A 105 -36.35 12.15 -25.74
CA SER A 105 -36.51 12.20 -27.20
C SER A 105 -37.83 11.58 -27.68
N LEU A 106 -38.31 10.51 -27.02
CA LEU A 106 -39.63 9.91 -27.28
C LEU A 106 -40.78 10.85 -26.90
N VAL A 107 -40.67 11.58 -25.79
CA VAL A 107 -41.66 12.59 -25.39
C VAL A 107 -41.76 13.71 -26.43
N PHE A 108 -40.62 14.20 -26.95
CA PHE A 108 -40.63 15.19 -28.04
C PHE A 108 -41.20 14.65 -29.37
N LEU A 109 -41.06 13.35 -29.65
CA LEU A 109 -41.71 12.69 -30.79
C LEU A 109 -43.23 12.62 -30.60
N MET A 110 -43.71 12.28 -29.39
CA MET A 110 -45.15 12.27 -29.09
C MET A 110 -45.79 13.66 -29.17
N PHE A 111 -45.06 14.71 -28.79
CA PHE A 111 -45.45 16.11 -29.02
C PHE A 111 -45.15 16.62 -30.45
N GLY A 112 -44.83 15.74 -31.40
CA GLY A 112 -44.71 16.07 -32.83
C GLY A 112 -43.58 17.05 -33.20
N HIS A 113 -42.58 17.25 -32.34
CA HIS A 113 -41.49 18.20 -32.58
C HIS A 113 -40.50 17.74 -33.66
N PHE A 114 -40.52 16.46 -34.02
CA PHE A 114 -39.82 15.90 -35.17
C PHE A 114 -40.57 14.66 -35.71
N HIS A 115 -40.13 14.14 -36.85
CA HIS A 115 -40.65 12.90 -37.44
C HIS A 115 -39.51 11.92 -37.70
N LEU A 116 -39.83 10.62 -37.74
CA LEU A 116 -38.84 9.57 -37.98
C LEU A 116 -38.52 9.44 -39.47
N THR A 117 -37.23 9.55 -39.80
CA THR A 117 -36.67 9.33 -41.13
C THR A 117 -36.75 7.84 -41.49
N ARG A 118 -37.20 7.49 -42.70
CA ARG A 118 -37.14 6.09 -43.17
C ARG A 118 -35.69 5.74 -43.53
N LEU A 119 -35.13 4.72 -42.86
CA LEU A 119 -33.77 4.23 -43.09
C LEU A 119 -33.79 2.92 -43.87
N THR A 120 -32.75 2.68 -44.67
CA THR A 120 -32.44 1.38 -45.28
C THR A 120 -31.72 0.46 -44.30
N THR A 121 -31.64 -0.85 -44.62
CA THR A 121 -30.94 -1.85 -43.79
C THR A 121 -29.46 -1.50 -43.53
N ARG A 122 -28.77 -0.90 -44.51
CA ARG A 122 -27.39 -0.41 -44.33
C ARG A 122 -27.31 0.73 -43.32
N GLU A 123 -28.25 1.67 -43.37
CA GLU A 123 -28.29 2.82 -42.46
C GLU A 123 -28.69 2.41 -41.04
N HIS A 124 -29.56 1.40 -40.88
CA HIS A 124 -29.83 0.76 -39.59
C HIS A 124 -28.57 0.13 -38.98
N LEU A 125 -27.75 -0.58 -39.77
CA LEU A 125 -26.47 -1.13 -39.29
C LEU A 125 -25.49 -0.03 -38.85
N VAL A 126 -25.41 1.08 -39.61
CA VAL A 126 -24.58 2.24 -39.23
C VAL A 126 -25.01 2.84 -37.89
N HIS A 127 -26.30 2.92 -37.59
CA HIS A 127 -26.78 3.39 -36.29
C HIS A 127 -26.42 2.43 -35.14
N PHE A 128 -26.51 1.12 -35.36
CA PHE A 128 -26.09 0.13 -34.37
C PHE A 128 -24.58 0.22 -34.06
N MET A 129 -23.75 0.29 -35.09
CA MET A 129 -22.30 0.46 -34.95
C MET A 129 -21.93 1.80 -34.28
N PHE A 130 -22.71 2.86 -34.53
CA PHE A 130 -22.53 4.14 -33.85
C PHE A 130 -22.91 4.08 -32.36
N SER A 131 -23.96 3.32 -31.97
CA SER A 131 -24.26 3.07 -30.55
C SER A 131 -23.13 2.32 -29.85
N LEU A 132 -22.59 1.27 -30.48
CA LEU A 132 -21.46 0.51 -29.96
C LEU A 132 -20.20 1.38 -29.82
N LEU A 133 -19.92 2.26 -30.79
CA LEU A 133 -18.85 3.26 -30.69
C LEU A 133 -19.09 4.26 -29.54
N PHE A 134 -20.33 4.65 -29.27
CA PHE A 134 -20.67 5.56 -28.18
C PHE A 134 -20.40 4.93 -26.81
N THR A 135 -20.81 3.68 -26.60
CA THR A 135 -20.62 2.94 -25.35
C THR A 135 -19.18 2.47 -25.15
N LEU A 136 -18.49 1.96 -26.19
CA LEU A 136 -17.05 1.67 -26.12
C LEU A 136 -16.22 2.91 -25.80
N ASN A 137 -16.56 4.09 -26.32
CA ASN A 137 -15.90 5.34 -25.92
C ASN A 137 -16.05 5.65 -24.42
N ILE A 138 -17.18 5.29 -23.79
CA ILE A 138 -17.38 5.48 -22.34
C ILE A 138 -16.59 4.41 -21.59
N ALA A 139 -16.74 3.15 -21.98
CA ALA A 139 -16.03 2.00 -21.41
C ALA A 139 -14.52 2.23 -21.33
N MET A 140 -13.90 2.58 -22.45
CA MET A 140 -12.45 2.79 -22.54
C MET A 140 -11.99 4.03 -21.76
N SER A 141 -12.82 5.07 -21.64
CA SER A 141 -12.47 6.25 -20.83
C SER A 141 -12.53 5.94 -19.34
N ASN A 142 -13.59 5.28 -18.86
CA ASN A 142 -13.75 4.90 -17.46
C ASN A 142 -12.68 3.86 -17.04
N LEU A 143 -12.46 2.84 -17.87
CA LEU A 143 -11.44 1.81 -17.63
C LEU A 143 -10.01 2.41 -17.63
N SER A 144 -9.72 3.37 -18.52
CA SER A 144 -8.40 3.99 -18.53
C SER A 144 -8.16 4.93 -17.34
N LEU A 145 -9.19 5.58 -16.81
CA LEU A 145 -9.11 6.40 -15.58
C LEU A 145 -8.75 5.57 -14.33
N ALA A 146 -8.97 4.25 -14.32
CA ALA A 146 -8.52 3.35 -13.27
C ALA A 146 -7.05 2.88 -13.44
N MET A 147 -6.36 3.28 -14.51
CA MET A 147 -5.01 2.80 -14.87
C MET A 147 -4.02 3.93 -15.22
N VAL A 148 -4.46 5.19 -15.19
CA VAL A 148 -3.62 6.38 -15.35
C VAL A 148 -4.09 7.51 -14.43
N SER A 149 -3.16 8.36 -14.01
CA SER A 149 -3.46 9.55 -13.20
C SER A 149 -4.42 10.51 -13.90
N VAL A 150 -5.27 11.17 -13.12
CA VAL A 150 -6.28 12.13 -13.62
C VAL A 150 -5.65 13.30 -14.41
N PRO A 151 -4.50 13.89 -14.03
CA PRO A 151 -3.77 14.85 -14.86
C PRO A 151 -3.31 14.27 -16.20
N PHE A 152 -2.72 13.07 -16.22
CA PHE A 152 -2.28 12.41 -17.46
C PHE A 152 -3.45 12.14 -18.40
N HIS A 153 -4.58 11.63 -17.89
CA HIS A 153 -5.80 11.46 -18.67
C HIS A 153 -6.27 12.79 -19.28
N GLN A 154 -6.28 13.89 -18.52
CA GLN A 154 -6.66 15.22 -19.03
C GLN A 154 -5.74 15.71 -20.16
N ILE A 155 -4.43 15.53 -20.04
CA ILE A 155 -3.46 15.87 -21.09
C ILE A 155 -3.71 15.04 -22.36
N MET A 156 -3.90 13.73 -22.23
CA MET A 156 -4.21 12.88 -23.37
C MET A 156 -5.53 13.29 -24.04
N ARG A 157 -6.58 13.57 -23.26
CA ARG A 157 -7.86 14.10 -23.78
C ARG A 157 -7.68 15.44 -24.51
N ALA A 158 -6.76 16.29 -24.08
CA ALA A 158 -6.47 17.57 -24.73
C ALA A 158 -5.98 17.43 -26.18
N THR A 159 -5.40 16.28 -26.56
CA THR A 159 -4.93 15.99 -27.93
C THR A 159 -6.05 15.65 -28.93
N CYS A 160 -7.28 15.42 -28.46
CA CYS A 160 -8.43 15.02 -29.29
C CYS A 160 -8.70 15.89 -30.56
N PRO A 161 -8.48 17.23 -30.55
CA PRO A 161 -8.55 18.06 -31.75
C PRO A 161 -7.58 17.65 -32.87
N LEU A 162 -6.38 17.14 -32.53
CA LEU A 162 -5.41 16.66 -33.53
C LEU A 162 -5.97 15.45 -34.29
N PHE A 163 -6.45 14.44 -33.57
CA PHE A 163 -7.09 13.26 -34.18
C PHE A 163 -8.34 13.64 -34.97
N THR A 164 -9.12 14.62 -34.49
CA THR A 164 -10.27 15.16 -35.22
C THR A 164 -9.87 15.76 -36.57
N ILE A 165 -8.79 16.55 -36.62
CA ILE A 165 -8.23 17.07 -37.88
C ILE A 165 -7.67 15.95 -38.77
N LEU A 166 -6.95 14.99 -38.17
CA LEU A 166 -6.35 13.87 -38.90
C LEU A 166 -7.40 13.04 -39.62
N ILE A 167 -8.52 12.71 -38.95
CA ILE A 167 -9.66 12.00 -39.54
C ILE A 167 -10.27 12.83 -40.69
N TYR A 168 -10.51 14.13 -40.49
CA TYR A 168 -11.03 15.00 -41.57
C TYR A 168 -10.06 15.12 -42.77
N ARG A 169 -8.74 15.06 -42.53
CA ARG A 169 -7.71 15.14 -43.58
C ARG A 169 -7.54 13.83 -44.34
N LEU A 170 -7.56 12.68 -43.66
CA LEU A 170 -7.33 11.36 -44.27
C LEU A 170 -8.60 10.76 -44.88
N VAL A 171 -9.76 10.90 -44.23
CA VAL A 171 -11.02 10.24 -44.64
C VAL A 171 -11.89 11.15 -45.52
N PHE A 172 -11.78 12.47 -45.37
CA PHE A 172 -12.64 13.46 -46.05
C PHE A 172 -11.84 14.51 -46.84
N SER A 173 -10.53 14.30 -47.06
CA SER A 173 -9.61 15.18 -47.80
C SER A 173 -9.63 16.67 -47.40
N ARG A 174 -10.18 17.01 -46.22
CA ARG A 174 -10.48 18.37 -45.82
C ARG A 174 -9.23 19.05 -45.26
N ARG A 175 -8.74 20.06 -45.97
CA ARG A 175 -7.62 20.90 -45.53
C ARG A 175 -8.14 22.02 -44.60
N TYR A 176 -7.40 22.26 -43.52
CA TYR A 176 -7.60 23.41 -42.63
C TYR A 176 -6.44 24.40 -42.82
N ALA A 177 -6.66 25.67 -42.49
CA ALA A 177 -5.63 26.70 -42.58
C ALA A 177 -4.52 26.47 -41.53
N ILE A 178 -3.28 26.84 -41.85
CA ILE A 178 -2.10 26.66 -40.97
C ILE A 178 -2.35 27.30 -39.59
N ILE A 179 -3.04 28.45 -39.55
CA ILE A 179 -3.41 29.14 -38.30
C ILE A 179 -4.18 28.24 -37.32
N THR A 180 -5.05 27.35 -37.82
CA THR A 180 -5.84 26.41 -37.01
C THR A 180 -4.96 25.35 -36.33
N TYR A 181 -3.90 24.88 -37.00
CA TYR A 181 -2.93 23.96 -36.43
C TYR A 181 -2.09 24.65 -35.34
N LEU A 182 -1.57 25.85 -35.64
CA LEU A 182 -0.77 26.64 -34.68
C LEU A 182 -1.55 26.94 -33.40
N SER A 183 -2.84 27.26 -33.50
CA SER A 183 -3.69 27.59 -32.36
C SER A 183 -4.06 26.39 -31.45
N ILE A 184 -3.83 25.14 -31.86
CA ILE A 184 -4.06 23.95 -31.01
C ILE A 184 -2.87 23.71 -30.06
N VAL A 185 -1.65 24.08 -30.48
CA VAL A 185 -0.43 23.95 -29.67
C VAL A 185 -0.55 24.63 -28.28
N PRO A 186 -0.94 25.92 -28.15
CA PRO A 186 -1.13 26.55 -26.84
C PRO A 186 -2.31 25.97 -26.05
N VAL A 187 -3.32 25.37 -26.69
CA VAL A 187 -4.40 24.66 -25.95
C VAL A 187 -3.83 23.43 -25.25
N MET A 188 -3.04 22.61 -25.93
CA MET A 188 -2.45 21.40 -25.33
C MET A 188 -1.38 21.74 -24.27
N LEU A 189 -0.48 22.68 -24.57
CA LEU A 189 0.53 23.13 -23.62
C LEU A 189 -0.10 23.81 -22.39
N GLY A 190 -1.14 24.62 -22.60
CA GLY A 190 -1.86 25.27 -21.51
C GLY A 190 -2.58 24.28 -20.60
N VAL A 191 -3.24 23.25 -21.15
CA VAL A 191 -3.83 22.18 -20.32
C VAL A 191 -2.75 21.42 -19.55
N GLY A 192 -1.63 21.07 -20.20
CA GLY A 192 -0.51 20.40 -19.53
C GLY A 192 0.07 21.19 -18.35
N LEU A 193 0.27 22.50 -18.51
CA LEU A 193 0.72 23.39 -17.44
C LEU A 193 -0.37 23.66 -16.37
N ALA A 194 -1.65 23.64 -16.75
CA ALA A 194 -2.78 23.77 -15.82
C ALA A 194 -2.95 22.52 -14.94
N THR A 195 -2.45 21.37 -15.39
CA THR A 195 -2.46 20.09 -14.69
C THR A 195 -1.03 19.57 -14.52
N PHE A 196 -0.11 20.43 -14.08
CA PHE A 196 1.28 20.05 -13.81
C PHE A 196 1.42 19.50 -12.38
N GLY A 197 1.99 18.31 -12.25
CA GLY A 197 2.04 17.52 -11.02
C GLY A 197 2.31 16.04 -11.33
N ASP A 198 2.00 15.15 -10.40
CA ASP A 198 2.39 13.72 -10.47
C ASP A 198 1.72 12.95 -11.62
N TYR A 199 2.53 12.60 -12.62
CA TYR A 199 2.10 11.90 -13.83
C TYR A 199 2.38 10.39 -13.75
N TYR A 200 1.46 9.63 -13.14
CA TYR A 200 1.46 8.18 -13.22
C TYR A 200 0.66 7.65 -14.42
N PHE A 201 1.16 6.60 -15.09
CA PHE A 201 0.41 5.78 -16.05
C PHE A 201 1.04 4.39 -16.20
N THR A 202 0.20 3.36 -16.39
CA THR A 202 0.66 2.03 -16.84
C THR A 202 0.74 1.97 -18.37
N ALA A 203 1.50 1.02 -18.95
CA ALA A 203 1.55 0.84 -20.41
C ALA A 203 0.18 0.44 -21.02
N LEU A 204 -0.60 -0.36 -20.28
CA LEU A 204 -1.98 -0.68 -20.63
C LEU A 204 -2.89 0.55 -20.48
N GLY A 205 -2.78 1.29 -19.38
CA GLY A 205 -3.49 2.55 -19.17
C GLY A 205 -3.22 3.56 -20.28
N PHE A 206 -1.95 3.78 -20.65
CA PHE A 206 -1.53 4.65 -21.76
C PHE A 206 -2.22 4.27 -23.08
N THR A 207 -2.14 2.98 -23.46
CA THR A 207 -2.71 2.50 -24.72
C THR A 207 -4.24 2.56 -24.72
N LEU A 208 -4.90 2.20 -23.62
CA LEU A 208 -6.36 2.34 -23.46
C LEU A 208 -6.81 3.81 -23.47
N THR A 209 -6.08 4.72 -22.82
CA THR A 209 -6.35 6.17 -22.88
C THR A 209 -6.20 6.69 -24.32
N LEU A 210 -5.12 6.34 -25.02
CA LEU A 210 -4.90 6.73 -26.41
C LEU A 210 -6.01 6.21 -27.34
N ILE A 211 -6.43 4.94 -27.19
CA ILE A 211 -7.56 4.38 -27.91
C ILE A 211 -8.86 5.14 -27.55
N GLY A 212 -9.08 5.46 -26.27
CA GLY A 212 -10.23 6.26 -25.81
C GLY A 212 -10.27 7.68 -26.41
N VAL A 213 -9.12 8.32 -26.63
CA VAL A 213 -9.01 9.61 -27.35
C VAL A 213 -9.37 9.45 -28.83
N VAL A 214 -8.84 8.42 -29.50
CA VAL A 214 -9.13 8.14 -30.91
C VAL A 214 -10.62 7.81 -31.10
N LEU A 215 -11.20 6.95 -30.26
CA LEU A 215 -12.63 6.64 -30.28
C LEU A 215 -13.49 7.89 -30.03
N ALA A 216 -13.08 8.79 -29.14
CA ALA A 216 -13.77 10.06 -28.92
C ALA A 216 -13.76 10.96 -30.15
N ALA A 217 -12.62 11.07 -30.85
CA ALA A 217 -12.50 11.82 -32.10
C ALA A 217 -13.38 11.22 -33.21
N ILE A 218 -13.29 9.90 -33.44
CA ILE A 218 -14.12 9.18 -34.42
C ILE A 218 -15.61 9.37 -34.09
N LYS A 219 -16.03 9.14 -32.85
CA LYS A 219 -17.42 9.34 -32.39
C LYS A 219 -17.91 10.75 -32.71
N THR A 220 -17.10 11.77 -32.43
CA THR A 220 -17.51 13.18 -32.63
C THR A 220 -17.64 13.53 -34.12
N VAL A 221 -16.73 13.03 -34.98
CA VAL A 221 -16.80 13.20 -36.44
C VAL A 221 -17.98 12.42 -37.05
N VAL A 222 -18.21 11.18 -36.65
CA VAL A 222 -19.35 10.36 -37.14
C VAL A 222 -20.67 11.00 -36.74
N THR A 223 -20.79 11.49 -35.49
CA THR A 223 -21.97 12.24 -35.01
C THR A 223 -22.25 13.43 -35.92
N ASN A 224 -21.23 14.26 -36.22
CA ASN A 224 -21.37 15.38 -37.15
C ASN A 224 -21.85 14.92 -38.54
N ARG A 225 -21.25 13.88 -39.13
CA ARG A 225 -21.60 13.41 -40.50
C ARG A 225 -22.98 12.74 -40.58
N LEU A 226 -23.49 12.13 -39.52
CA LEU A 226 -24.88 11.63 -39.49
C LEU A 226 -25.91 12.77 -39.51
N MET A 227 -25.59 13.92 -38.90
CA MET A 227 -26.48 15.09 -38.84
C MET A 227 -26.28 16.12 -39.96
N THR A 228 -25.15 16.12 -40.68
CA THR A 228 -24.84 17.06 -41.77
C THR A 228 -24.66 16.41 -43.14
N GLY A 229 -24.35 15.12 -43.22
CA GLY A 229 -24.23 14.37 -44.46
C GLY A 229 -25.57 13.97 -45.07
N ARG A 230 -25.56 13.00 -45.99
CA ARG A 230 -26.71 12.53 -46.80
C ARG A 230 -28.01 12.25 -46.01
N LEU A 231 -27.89 11.87 -44.74
CA LEU A 231 -28.99 11.54 -43.84
C LEU A 231 -29.64 12.75 -43.12
N ARG A 232 -28.89 13.84 -42.90
CA ARG A 232 -29.31 15.11 -42.24
C ARG A 232 -30.16 14.98 -40.96
N LEU A 233 -29.91 13.95 -40.13
CA LEU A 233 -30.80 13.59 -39.01
C LEU A 233 -30.97 14.72 -37.96
N PRO A 234 -32.17 14.88 -37.37
CA PRO A 234 -32.37 15.64 -36.13
C PRO A 234 -31.58 15.04 -34.96
N ALA A 235 -31.05 15.86 -34.05
CA ALA A 235 -30.34 15.34 -32.87
C ALA A 235 -31.23 14.43 -32.01
N LEU A 236 -32.49 14.82 -31.79
CA LEU A 236 -33.47 14.03 -31.04
C LEU A 236 -33.77 12.68 -31.70
N GLU A 237 -33.77 12.60 -33.04
CA GLU A 237 -33.96 11.33 -33.74
C GLU A 237 -32.75 10.40 -33.55
N LEU A 238 -31.53 10.95 -33.66
CA LEU A 238 -30.31 10.16 -33.46
C LEU A 238 -30.19 9.66 -32.01
N LEU A 239 -30.53 10.52 -31.03
CA LEU A 239 -30.59 10.16 -29.61
C LEU A 239 -31.66 9.10 -29.32
N LEU A 240 -32.87 9.22 -29.89
CA LEU A 240 -33.92 8.21 -29.75
C LEU A 240 -33.53 6.85 -30.34
N ARG A 241 -32.77 6.83 -31.45
CA ARG A 241 -32.31 5.59 -32.10
C ARG A 241 -31.15 4.91 -31.36
N MET A 242 -30.21 5.68 -30.81
CA MET A 242 -29.03 5.11 -30.13
C MET A 242 -29.26 4.87 -28.62
N GLY A 243 -30.06 5.72 -27.95
CA GLY A 243 -30.19 5.75 -26.49
C GLY A 243 -30.62 4.41 -25.85
N PRO A 244 -31.64 3.72 -26.37
CA PRO A 244 -32.05 2.41 -25.83
C PRO A 244 -30.97 1.33 -26.00
N LEU A 245 -30.28 1.33 -27.14
CA LEU A 245 -29.17 0.40 -27.41
C LEU A 245 -28.00 0.68 -26.46
N ALA A 246 -27.65 1.94 -26.27
CA ALA A 246 -26.59 2.36 -25.36
C ALA A 246 -26.92 2.05 -23.88
N ALA A 247 -28.18 2.18 -23.47
CA ALA A 247 -28.64 1.80 -22.13
C ALA A 247 -28.54 0.29 -21.90
N VAL A 248 -29.03 -0.54 -22.84
CA VAL A 248 -28.90 -2.01 -22.78
C VAL A 248 -27.44 -2.45 -22.78
N GLN A 249 -26.59 -1.84 -23.61
CA GLN A 249 -25.15 -2.09 -23.62
C GLN A 249 -24.49 -1.71 -22.28
N SER A 250 -24.86 -0.58 -21.67
CA SER A 250 -24.32 -0.14 -20.37
C SER A 250 -24.75 -1.06 -19.22
N LEU A 251 -26.02 -1.54 -19.22
CA LEU A 251 -26.50 -2.54 -18.27
C LEU A 251 -25.82 -3.90 -18.45
N LEU A 252 -25.53 -4.30 -19.70
CA LEU A 252 -24.78 -5.53 -19.95
C LEU A 252 -23.34 -5.42 -19.42
N TYR A 253 -22.69 -4.25 -19.53
CA TYR A 253 -21.40 -4.00 -18.85
C TYR A 253 -21.53 -4.01 -17.32
N SER A 254 -22.57 -3.42 -16.72
CA SER A 254 -22.78 -3.51 -15.25
C SER A 254 -22.99 -4.93 -14.76
N VAL A 255 -23.56 -5.83 -15.58
CA VAL A 255 -23.68 -7.26 -15.28
C VAL A 255 -22.34 -7.99 -15.43
N LEU A 256 -21.58 -7.72 -16.50
CA LEU A 256 -20.27 -8.34 -16.72
C LEU A 256 -19.21 -7.95 -15.70
N ILE A 257 -19.34 -6.77 -15.08
CA ILE A 257 -18.38 -6.21 -14.11
C ILE A 257 -18.80 -6.49 -12.65
N GLY A 258 -20.07 -6.85 -12.41
CA GLY A 258 -20.60 -7.19 -11.07
C GLY A 258 -21.44 -6.09 -10.40
N GLU A 259 -21.32 -4.83 -10.84
CA GLU A 259 -22.06 -3.65 -10.33
C GLU A 259 -23.59 -3.88 -10.26
N PHE A 260 -24.16 -4.66 -11.18
CA PHE A 260 -25.59 -4.96 -11.18
C PHE A 260 -26.04 -5.84 -10.00
N SER A 261 -25.17 -6.73 -9.51
CA SER A 261 -25.41 -7.55 -8.31
C SER A 261 -25.43 -6.66 -7.06
N GLU A 262 -24.40 -5.83 -6.91
CA GLU A 262 -24.25 -4.87 -5.80
C GLU A 262 -25.42 -3.90 -5.74
N PHE A 263 -25.89 -3.40 -6.88
CA PHE A 263 -27.09 -2.57 -6.96
C PHE A 263 -28.36 -3.31 -6.52
N LEU A 264 -28.53 -4.59 -6.89
CA LEU A 264 -29.67 -5.38 -6.41
C LEU A 264 -29.63 -5.56 -4.89
N ASP A 265 -28.45 -5.74 -4.29
CA ASP A 265 -28.31 -5.85 -2.83
C ASP A 265 -28.49 -4.51 -2.11
N PHE A 266 -28.00 -3.39 -2.67
CA PHE A 266 -28.29 -2.02 -2.22
C PHE A 266 -29.79 -1.71 -2.22
N VAL A 267 -30.54 -2.22 -3.21
CA VAL A 267 -32.01 -2.12 -3.25
C VAL A 267 -32.67 -3.00 -2.19
N LYS A 268 -32.22 -4.27 -2.01
CA LYS A 268 -32.73 -5.17 -0.93
C LYS A 268 -32.50 -4.59 0.47
N ALA A 269 -31.37 -3.92 0.70
CA ALA A 269 -31.02 -3.25 1.94
C ALA A 269 -31.83 -1.96 2.21
N GLY A 270 -32.72 -1.55 1.30
CA GLY A 270 -33.56 -0.37 1.46
C GLY A 270 -32.83 0.97 1.26
N HIS A 271 -31.59 0.96 0.76
CA HIS A 271 -30.79 2.18 0.58
C HIS A 271 -31.24 3.05 -0.61
N LEU A 272 -32.15 2.56 -1.45
CA LEU A 272 -32.76 3.32 -2.55
C LEU A 272 -33.95 4.16 -2.06
N THR A 273 -33.65 5.25 -1.34
CA THR A 273 -34.67 6.19 -0.83
C THR A 273 -35.31 7.02 -1.94
N ALA A 274 -36.52 7.55 -1.68
CA ALA A 274 -37.23 8.43 -2.62
C ALA A 274 -36.43 9.69 -3.01
N GLU A 275 -35.64 10.22 -2.08
CA GLU A 275 -34.72 11.33 -2.32
C GLU A 275 -33.60 10.95 -3.30
N ARG A 276 -32.96 9.78 -3.12
CA ARG A 276 -31.94 9.27 -4.05
C ARG A 276 -32.52 8.98 -5.43
N ILE A 277 -33.73 8.44 -5.51
CA ILE A 277 -34.47 8.26 -6.78
C ILE A 277 -34.70 9.62 -7.47
N LEU A 278 -35.11 10.64 -6.72
CA LEU A 278 -35.32 12.00 -7.25
C LEU A 278 -34.01 12.65 -7.73
N ALA A 279 -32.93 12.50 -6.97
CA ALA A 279 -31.60 13.01 -7.33
C ALA A 279 -31.07 12.36 -8.62
N VAL A 280 -31.08 11.02 -8.69
CA VAL A 280 -30.67 10.25 -9.89
C VAL A 280 -31.57 10.59 -11.10
N SER A 281 -32.87 10.78 -10.90
CA SER A 281 -33.80 11.19 -11.97
C SER A 281 -33.53 12.61 -12.48
N GLY A 282 -33.28 13.57 -11.58
CA GLY A 282 -32.93 14.94 -11.94
C GLY A 282 -31.57 15.03 -12.63
N ASN A 283 -30.61 14.20 -12.22
CA ASN A 283 -29.30 14.06 -12.85
C ASN A 283 -29.42 13.45 -14.27
N GLY A 284 -30.25 12.42 -14.46
CA GLY A 284 -30.59 11.85 -15.78
C GLY A 284 -31.31 12.85 -16.72
N LEU A 285 -32.21 13.69 -16.19
CA LEU A 285 -32.85 14.77 -16.94
C LEU A 285 -31.83 15.82 -17.42
N LEU A 286 -30.88 16.20 -16.55
CA LEU A 286 -29.78 17.10 -16.90
C LEU A 286 -28.86 16.49 -17.96
N ALA A 287 -28.59 15.17 -17.88
CA ALA A 287 -27.82 14.44 -18.88
C ALA A 287 -28.53 14.38 -20.26
N PHE A 288 -29.86 14.25 -20.31
CA PHE A 288 -30.61 14.41 -21.56
C PHE A 288 -30.42 15.81 -22.16
N GLY A 289 -30.58 16.86 -21.36
CA GLY A 289 -30.37 18.25 -21.79
C GLY A 289 -28.97 18.49 -22.35
N LEU A 290 -27.94 17.96 -21.68
CA LEU A 290 -26.56 18.00 -22.17
C LEU A 290 -26.37 17.25 -23.49
N ASN A 291 -26.94 16.04 -23.64
CA ASN A 291 -26.80 15.25 -24.87
C ASN A 291 -27.44 15.97 -26.07
N VAL A 292 -28.63 16.56 -25.91
CA VAL A 292 -29.27 17.37 -26.96
C VAL A 292 -28.42 18.60 -27.31
N ALA A 293 -27.98 19.37 -26.31
CA ALA A 293 -27.15 20.56 -26.53
C ALA A 293 -25.81 20.22 -27.20
N SER A 294 -25.18 19.10 -26.82
CA SER A 294 -23.93 18.60 -27.41
C SER A 294 -24.11 18.20 -28.88
N PHE A 295 -25.21 17.52 -29.22
CA PHE A 295 -25.46 17.06 -30.59
C PHE A 295 -25.82 18.23 -31.51
N GLU A 296 -26.72 19.13 -31.12
CA GLU A 296 -27.02 20.33 -31.93
C GLU A 296 -25.80 21.28 -32.01
N THR A 297 -24.98 21.40 -30.96
CA THR A 297 -23.69 22.11 -31.06
C THR A 297 -22.75 21.45 -32.07
N ASN A 298 -22.62 20.12 -32.07
CA ASN A 298 -21.79 19.40 -33.05
C ASN A 298 -22.32 19.54 -34.49
N LYS A 299 -23.64 19.65 -34.65
CA LYS A 299 -24.30 19.91 -35.95
C LYS A 299 -24.02 21.32 -36.47
N LEU A 300 -24.16 22.34 -35.62
CA LEU A 300 -24.10 23.76 -35.99
C LEU A 300 -22.68 24.35 -35.97
N ALA A 301 -21.76 23.80 -35.17
CA ALA A 301 -20.40 24.29 -34.99
C ALA A 301 -19.31 23.36 -35.57
N GLY A 302 -19.63 22.08 -35.78
CA GLY A 302 -18.72 21.06 -36.29
C GLY A 302 -17.85 20.38 -35.22
N ALA A 303 -17.39 19.16 -35.54
CA ALA A 303 -16.70 18.28 -34.58
C ALA A 303 -15.40 18.85 -34.01
N LEU A 304 -14.61 19.57 -34.83
CA LEU A 304 -13.37 20.22 -34.37
C LEU A 304 -13.65 21.32 -33.34
N THR A 305 -14.69 22.12 -33.55
CA THR A 305 -15.12 23.14 -32.60
C THR A 305 -15.53 22.52 -31.27
N LEU A 306 -16.24 21.40 -31.30
CA LEU A 306 -16.66 20.70 -30.08
C LEU A 306 -15.47 20.14 -29.28
N THR A 307 -14.47 19.55 -29.94
CA THR A 307 -13.29 19.00 -29.24
C THR A 307 -12.37 20.08 -28.67
N ILE A 308 -12.27 21.25 -29.30
CA ILE A 308 -11.59 22.42 -28.71
C ILE A 308 -12.37 22.94 -27.49
N CYS A 309 -13.68 23.10 -27.59
CA CYS A 309 -14.52 23.58 -26.49
C CYS A 309 -14.51 22.63 -25.28
N ALA A 310 -14.36 21.32 -25.49
CA ALA A 310 -14.20 20.34 -24.40
C ALA A 310 -12.93 20.60 -23.56
N ASN A 311 -11.82 21.00 -24.18
CA ASN A 311 -10.59 21.35 -23.46
C ASN A 311 -10.78 22.63 -22.63
N LEU A 312 -11.43 23.65 -23.20
CA LEU A 312 -11.73 24.90 -22.49
C LEU A 312 -12.69 24.69 -21.32
N LYS A 313 -13.65 23.76 -21.45
CA LYS A 313 -14.54 23.35 -20.35
C LYS A 313 -13.74 22.81 -19.16
N GLN A 314 -12.68 22.06 -19.41
CA GLN A 314 -11.83 21.51 -18.35
C GLN A 314 -11.14 22.62 -17.54
N CYS A 315 -10.52 23.59 -18.21
CA CYS A 315 -9.92 24.76 -17.55
C CYS A 315 -10.95 25.59 -16.76
N LEU A 316 -12.16 25.78 -17.30
CA LEU A 316 -13.23 26.51 -16.60
C LEU A 316 -13.78 25.76 -15.38
N THR A 317 -13.82 24.42 -15.39
CA THR A 317 -14.13 23.62 -14.20
C THR A 317 -13.09 23.83 -13.10
N ILE A 318 -11.79 23.92 -13.44
CA ILE A 318 -10.72 24.19 -12.46
C ILE A 318 -10.86 25.61 -11.87
N VAL A 319 -11.10 26.64 -12.69
CA VAL A 319 -11.28 28.02 -12.20
C VAL A 319 -12.52 28.17 -11.31
N LEU A 320 -13.65 27.57 -11.69
CA LEU A 320 -14.85 27.58 -10.84
C LEU A 320 -14.64 26.74 -9.57
N GLY A 321 -13.85 25.67 -9.63
CA GLY A 321 -13.41 24.91 -8.48
C GLY A 321 -12.61 25.74 -7.48
N ALA A 322 -11.60 26.48 -7.95
CA ALA A 322 -10.84 27.38 -7.09
C ALA A 322 -11.73 28.47 -6.45
N PHE A 323 -12.66 29.05 -7.21
CA PHE A 323 -13.52 30.15 -6.73
C PHE A 323 -14.64 29.71 -5.76
N LEU A 324 -15.20 28.50 -5.92
CA LEU A 324 -16.30 28.02 -5.05
C LEU A 324 -15.81 27.41 -3.73
N TRP A 325 -14.54 27.00 -3.65
CA TRP A 325 -13.95 26.31 -2.49
C TRP A 325 -12.68 27.00 -1.95
N ASP A 326 -12.43 28.24 -2.38
CA ASP A 326 -11.31 29.13 -2.00
C ASP A 326 -9.91 28.46 -2.03
N VAL A 327 -9.68 27.62 -3.05
CA VAL A 327 -8.45 26.81 -3.19
C VAL A 327 -7.34 27.66 -3.84
N PRO A 328 -6.14 27.75 -3.24
CA PRO A 328 -5.05 28.57 -3.78
C PRO A 328 -4.54 28.04 -5.12
N VAL A 329 -4.64 28.86 -6.17
CA VAL A 329 -4.16 28.53 -7.52
C VAL A 329 -2.67 28.88 -7.63
N SER A 330 -1.81 27.89 -7.88
CA SER A 330 -0.38 28.14 -8.08
C SER A 330 -0.13 29.04 -9.32
N PRO A 331 0.96 29.84 -9.34
CA PRO A 331 1.28 30.69 -10.48
C PRO A 331 1.45 29.91 -11.79
N MET A 332 1.95 28.67 -11.73
CA MET A 332 2.13 27.80 -12.89
C MET A 332 0.79 27.26 -13.41
N ASN A 333 -0.10 26.81 -12.53
CA ASN A 333 -1.43 26.33 -12.91
C ASN A 333 -2.25 27.48 -13.52
N GLY A 334 -2.16 28.69 -12.93
CA GLY A 334 -2.77 29.90 -13.47
C GLY A 334 -2.23 30.29 -14.85
N ALA A 335 -0.90 30.21 -15.06
CA ALA A 335 -0.28 30.44 -16.36
C ALA A 335 -0.74 29.44 -17.43
N GLY A 336 -0.86 28.15 -17.07
CA GLY A 336 -1.41 27.12 -17.95
C GLY A 336 -2.86 27.37 -18.35
N ILE A 337 -3.72 27.70 -17.38
CA ILE A 337 -5.12 28.07 -17.63
C ILE A 337 -5.21 29.26 -18.59
N LEU A 338 -4.40 30.30 -18.38
CA LEU A 338 -4.35 31.47 -19.26
C LEU A 338 -3.92 31.10 -20.69
N LEU A 339 -2.87 30.29 -20.84
CA LEU A 339 -2.36 29.83 -22.14
C LEU A 339 -3.41 29.00 -22.91
N ALA A 340 -4.12 28.11 -22.21
CA ALA A 340 -5.20 27.30 -22.79
C ALA A 340 -6.37 28.16 -23.29
N LEU A 341 -6.80 29.14 -22.48
CA LEU A 341 -7.85 30.09 -22.85
C LEU A 341 -7.46 30.95 -24.05
N VAL A 342 -6.20 31.40 -24.14
CA VAL A 342 -5.67 32.15 -25.29
C VAL A 342 -5.69 31.31 -26.58
N GLY A 343 -5.25 30.04 -26.52
CA GLY A 343 -5.34 29.12 -27.67
C GLY A 343 -6.78 28.85 -28.12
N GLY A 344 -7.70 28.76 -27.16
CA GLY A 344 -9.15 28.68 -27.40
C GLY A 344 -9.72 29.93 -28.08
N ALA A 345 -9.35 31.12 -27.62
CA ALA A 345 -9.79 32.37 -28.22
C ALA A 345 -9.25 32.56 -29.65
N TRP A 346 -8.02 32.10 -29.90
CA TRP A 346 -7.37 32.10 -31.22
C TRP A 346 -8.12 31.19 -32.22
N THR A 347 -8.48 29.96 -31.82
CA THR A 347 -9.29 29.06 -32.66
C THR A 347 -10.73 29.57 -32.86
N LEU A 348 -11.35 30.13 -31.82
CA LEU A 348 -12.80 30.39 -31.75
C LEU A 348 -13.20 31.85 -32.02
N ALA A 349 -12.58 32.47 -33.03
CA ALA A 349 -13.03 33.72 -33.66
C ALA A 349 -13.35 34.88 -32.67
N ALA A 350 -12.47 35.10 -31.69
CA ALA A 350 -12.29 36.29 -30.86
C ALA A 350 -13.45 36.78 -29.95
N GLY A 351 -14.72 36.52 -30.24
CA GLY A 351 -15.85 37.12 -29.50
C GLY A 351 -16.41 36.29 -28.33
N ILE A 352 -16.44 34.96 -28.47
CA ILE A 352 -17.40 34.13 -27.72
C ILE A 352 -16.88 33.72 -26.34
N VAL A 353 -15.67 33.15 -26.28
CA VAL A 353 -15.05 32.73 -25.01
C VAL A 353 -14.78 33.96 -24.15
N ALA A 354 -14.26 35.04 -24.74
CA ALA A 354 -13.99 36.29 -24.06
C ALA A 354 -15.24 36.91 -23.42
N PHE A 355 -16.39 36.92 -24.11
CA PHE A 355 -17.62 37.46 -23.54
C PHE A 355 -18.18 36.59 -22.40
N ALA A 356 -18.05 35.26 -22.50
CA ALA A 356 -18.46 34.35 -21.44
C ALA A 356 -17.55 34.42 -20.20
N THR A 357 -16.22 34.48 -20.38
CA THR A 357 -15.28 34.62 -19.25
C THR A 357 -15.34 36.00 -18.64
N LEU A 358 -15.50 37.08 -19.44
CA LEU A 358 -15.69 38.43 -18.91
C LEU A 358 -17.00 38.58 -18.16
N ILE A 359 -18.11 37.98 -18.62
CA ILE A 359 -19.36 37.96 -17.84
C ILE A 359 -19.16 37.18 -16.53
N PHE A 360 -18.54 36.01 -16.57
CA PHE A 360 -18.31 35.20 -15.37
C PHE A 360 -17.43 35.94 -14.34
N LEU A 361 -16.29 36.49 -14.78
CA LEU A 361 -15.41 37.34 -13.97
C LEU A 361 -16.15 38.58 -13.44
N TRP A 362 -16.95 39.25 -14.27
CA TRP A 362 -17.74 40.42 -13.86
C TRP A 362 -18.83 40.07 -12.85
N THR A 363 -19.46 38.89 -12.94
CA THR A 363 -20.40 38.41 -11.91
C THR A 363 -19.69 38.03 -10.61
N ALA A 364 -18.53 37.36 -10.66
CA ALA A 364 -17.73 37.05 -9.48
C ALA A 364 -17.25 38.33 -8.77
N LEU A 365 -16.67 39.27 -9.53
CA LEU A 365 -16.21 40.58 -9.04
C LEU A 365 -17.36 41.47 -8.54
N ARG A 366 -18.58 41.34 -9.07
CA ARG A 366 -19.77 42.05 -8.53
C ARG A 366 -20.37 41.39 -7.30
N LEU A 367 -20.34 40.07 -7.19
CA LEU A 367 -20.77 39.36 -5.98
C LEU A 367 -19.85 39.71 -4.80
N GLY A 368 -18.54 39.80 -5.04
CA GLY A 368 -17.56 40.33 -4.08
C GLY A 368 -17.63 41.85 -3.82
N SER A 369 -18.59 42.59 -4.41
CA SER A 369 -18.69 44.05 -4.33
C SER A 369 -19.98 44.56 -3.66
N LEU A 370 -20.82 43.67 -3.12
CA LEU A 370 -22.10 44.03 -2.47
C LEU A 370 -21.99 44.21 -0.95
N ASP A 371 -20.96 44.92 -0.50
CA ASP A 371 -20.76 45.35 0.90
C ASP A 371 -21.89 46.24 1.47
N ALA A 372 -22.81 46.70 0.62
CA ALA A 372 -23.78 47.75 0.92
C ALA A 372 -25.04 47.31 1.71
N ILE A 373 -25.18 46.03 2.08
CA ILE A 373 -26.36 45.52 2.84
C ILE A 373 -25.95 44.89 4.19
N ARG A 374 -24.85 45.35 4.79
CA ARG A 374 -24.39 44.95 6.14
C ARG A 374 -25.14 45.63 7.31
N GLY A 375 -26.28 46.28 7.06
CA GLY A 375 -26.87 47.25 8.00
C GLY A 375 -28.15 46.87 8.77
N ALA A 376 -28.76 45.69 8.55
CA ALA A 376 -30.17 45.47 8.95
C ALA A 376 -30.55 44.09 9.55
N THR A 377 -29.59 43.22 9.89
CA THR A 377 -29.84 41.92 10.57
C THR A 377 -28.87 41.65 11.72
N ALA A 378 -28.63 42.66 12.56
CA ALA A 378 -27.69 42.59 13.69
C ALA A 378 -28.08 41.59 14.81
N GLN A 379 -29.21 40.88 14.68
CA GLN A 379 -29.61 39.79 15.58
C GLN A 379 -29.15 38.41 15.07
N ASP A 380 -29.24 38.18 13.75
CA ASP A 380 -28.75 36.94 13.10
C ASP A 380 -27.21 36.94 12.98
N ALA A 381 -26.58 38.09 13.16
CA ALA A 381 -25.12 38.20 13.29
C ALA A 381 -24.55 37.51 14.54
N LEU A 382 -25.38 37.02 15.49
CA LEU A 382 -24.90 36.29 16.66
C LEU A 382 -24.55 34.81 16.37
N THR A 383 -24.84 34.31 15.17
CA THR A 383 -24.28 33.05 14.62
C THR A 383 -23.20 33.32 13.58
N SER A 384 -22.50 34.46 13.68
CA SER A 384 -21.33 34.74 12.85
C SER A 384 -20.21 33.74 13.09
N SER A 385 -19.81 33.02 12.04
CA SER A 385 -18.47 32.44 11.87
C SER A 385 -17.90 31.81 13.15
N LEU A 386 -18.33 30.59 13.48
CA LEU A 386 -17.50 29.73 14.33
C LEU A 386 -16.10 29.69 13.71
N LYS A 387 -15.10 30.14 14.47
CA LYS A 387 -13.72 29.81 14.12
C LYS A 387 -13.59 28.32 14.33
N GLU A 388 -13.40 27.58 13.23
CA GLU A 388 -13.02 26.19 13.27
C GLU A 388 -11.49 26.10 13.26
N SER A 389 -10.93 25.24 14.09
CA SER A 389 -9.49 24.98 14.15
C SER A 389 -9.25 23.52 14.54
N ARG A 390 -8.12 22.98 14.14
CA ARG A 390 -7.85 21.54 14.12
C ARG A 390 -6.87 21.16 15.22
N LEU A 391 -7.04 19.96 15.77
CA LEU A 391 -5.99 19.28 16.52
C LEU A 391 -5.27 18.30 15.58
N HIS A 392 -3.97 18.52 15.38
CA HIS A 392 -3.06 17.59 14.74
C HIS A 392 -2.41 16.72 15.81
N LEU A 393 -2.50 15.40 15.67
CA LEU A 393 -1.74 14.44 16.47
C LEU A 393 -0.57 13.93 15.63
N LEU A 394 0.65 14.27 16.03
CA LEU A 394 1.90 13.83 15.41
C LEU A 394 2.64 12.93 16.40
N ILE A 395 3.14 11.79 15.92
CA ILE A 395 3.90 10.83 16.73
C ILE A 395 5.19 10.54 15.98
N VAL A 396 6.35 10.79 16.61
CA VAL A 396 7.62 10.43 15.97
C VAL A 396 7.88 8.94 16.20
N ALA A 397 7.82 8.17 15.13
CA ALA A 397 7.96 6.73 15.14
C ALA A 397 8.43 6.24 13.76
N THR A 398 9.60 5.62 13.72
CA THR A 398 10.24 5.18 12.47
C THR A 398 10.12 3.69 12.21
N SER A 399 9.55 2.95 13.17
CA SER A 399 9.11 1.56 13.05
C SER A 399 7.87 1.32 13.91
N SER A 400 7.19 0.21 13.64
CA SER A 400 6.22 -0.42 14.53
C SER A 400 6.88 -0.94 15.82
N GLY A 401 6.07 -1.28 16.83
CA GLY A 401 6.53 -1.82 18.12
C GLY A 401 5.43 -1.82 19.20
N LEU A 402 5.52 -2.70 20.20
CA LEU A 402 4.45 -2.95 21.18
C LEU A 402 3.95 -1.68 21.90
N ASP A 403 4.87 -0.82 22.36
CA ASP A 403 4.52 0.39 23.10
C ASP A 403 3.96 1.50 22.20
N LEU A 404 4.33 1.54 20.93
CA LEU A 404 3.66 2.36 19.93
C LEU A 404 2.24 1.86 19.66
N CYS A 405 2.03 0.54 19.56
CA CYS A 405 0.67 -0.02 19.45
C CYS A 405 -0.20 0.31 20.67
N ARG A 406 0.38 0.37 21.88
CA ARG A 406 -0.31 0.85 23.10
C ARG A 406 -0.70 2.33 23.01
N LEU A 407 0.21 3.19 22.56
CA LEU A 407 -0.05 4.61 22.31
C LEU A 407 -1.23 4.79 21.33
N LEU A 408 -1.15 4.14 20.17
CA LEU A 408 -2.13 4.24 19.08
C LEU A 408 -3.50 3.67 19.49
N LEU A 409 -3.54 2.55 20.19
CA LEU A 409 -4.76 1.98 20.77
C LEU A 409 -5.40 2.94 21.79
N SER A 410 -4.60 3.51 22.70
CA SER A 410 -5.10 4.47 23.70
C SER A 410 -5.66 5.76 23.06
N ALA A 411 -5.01 6.27 22.01
CA ALA A 411 -5.47 7.41 21.23
C ALA A 411 -6.82 7.11 20.54
N SER A 412 -6.94 5.93 19.92
CA SER A 412 -8.16 5.49 19.23
C SER A 412 -9.35 5.32 20.19
N ILE A 413 -9.15 4.70 21.36
CA ILE A 413 -10.19 4.52 22.39
C ILE A 413 -10.68 5.88 22.91
N LEU A 414 -9.75 6.83 23.11
CA LEU A 414 -10.06 8.16 23.63
C LEU A 414 -10.51 9.17 22.56
N SER A 415 -10.74 8.71 21.33
CA SER A 415 -11.21 9.53 20.20
C SER A 415 -10.32 10.74 19.89
N TYR A 416 -9.00 10.58 19.97
CA TYR A 416 -8.05 11.54 19.40
C TYR A 416 -8.16 11.61 17.86
N PRO A 417 -7.57 12.63 17.21
CA PRO A 417 -7.39 12.65 15.75
C PRO A 417 -6.58 11.43 15.29
N THR A 418 -6.79 10.97 14.06
CA THR A 418 -5.96 9.91 13.47
C THR A 418 -4.51 10.39 13.39
N PRO A 419 -3.55 9.70 14.03
CA PRO A 419 -2.18 10.18 14.15
C PRO A 419 -1.44 10.14 12.82
N VAL A 420 -0.54 11.12 12.62
CA VAL A 420 0.52 11.06 11.61
C VAL A 420 1.79 10.52 12.26
N LEU A 421 2.34 9.44 11.71
CA LEU A 421 3.64 8.90 12.09
C LEU A 421 4.73 9.63 11.30
N ILE A 422 5.52 10.42 12.02
CA ILE A 422 6.59 11.24 11.47
C ILE A 422 7.85 10.41 11.29
N ASP A 423 8.46 10.53 10.11
CA ASP A 423 9.58 9.71 9.63
C ASP A 423 9.30 8.19 9.64
N TRP A 424 8.06 7.78 9.37
CA TRP A 424 7.71 6.35 9.26
C TRP A 424 8.57 5.63 8.21
N ALA A 425 9.19 4.51 8.61
CA ALA A 425 10.21 3.78 7.84
C ALA A 425 11.47 4.61 7.42
N GLY A 426 11.70 5.77 8.06
CA GLY A 426 12.86 6.62 7.82
C GLY A 426 14.20 5.96 8.18
N GLU A 427 15.26 6.38 7.48
CA GLU A 427 16.63 5.89 7.64
C GLU A 427 17.63 7.03 7.87
N GLY A 428 18.76 6.72 8.53
CA GLY A 428 19.88 7.64 8.70
C GLY A 428 19.47 8.92 9.43
N ALA A 429 19.62 10.07 8.76
CA ALA A 429 19.26 11.38 9.31
C ALA A 429 17.77 11.52 9.69
N PHE A 430 16.91 10.64 9.15
CA PHE A 430 15.48 10.58 9.46
C PHE A 430 15.09 9.39 10.33
N ASN A 431 16.02 8.51 10.77
CA ASN A 431 15.67 7.45 11.71
C ASN A 431 15.78 7.94 13.16
N ALA A 432 14.63 8.19 13.82
CA ALA A 432 14.58 8.61 15.23
C ALA A 432 15.14 7.57 16.24
N ALA A 433 15.39 6.33 15.81
CA ALA A 433 16.10 5.31 16.59
C ALA A 433 17.64 5.33 16.39
N GLU A 434 18.15 5.92 15.31
CA GLU A 434 19.60 6.11 15.06
C GLU A 434 20.08 7.51 15.51
N THR A 435 19.22 8.52 15.38
CA THR A 435 19.49 9.89 15.81
C THR A 435 18.21 10.57 16.29
N HIS A 436 18.21 11.10 17.52
CA HIS A 436 17.03 11.84 17.98
C HIS A 436 16.84 13.16 17.21
N LEU A 437 17.83 13.59 16.41
CA LEU A 437 17.69 14.79 15.56
C LEU A 437 16.61 14.63 14.47
N ALA A 438 16.23 13.40 14.12
CA ALA A 438 15.03 13.14 13.31
C ALA A 438 13.75 13.65 14.00
N LYS A 439 13.67 13.59 15.35
CA LYS A 439 12.59 14.19 16.16
C LYS A 439 12.51 15.72 16.05
N ILE A 440 13.42 16.36 15.31
CA ILE A 440 13.40 17.78 14.94
C ILE A 440 13.18 17.92 13.41
N ALA A 441 13.95 17.22 12.59
CA ALA A 441 13.89 17.34 11.13
C ALA A 441 12.55 16.87 10.51
N GLY A 442 12.01 15.73 10.94
CA GLY A 442 10.73 15.21 10.45
C GLY A 442 9.53 16.09 10.81
N PRO A 443 9.34 16.48 12.08
CA PRO A 443 8.24 17.37 12.45
C PRO A 443 8.34 18.75 11.80
N LEU A 444 9.56 19.28 11.59
CA LEU A 444 9.75 20.50 10.82
C LEU A 444 9.27 20.35 9.37
N ARG A 445 9.63 19.25 8.68
CA ARG A 445 9.15 18.93 7.33
C ARG A 445 7.62 18.88 7.26
N TYR A 446 6.96 18.29 8.26
CA TYR A 446 5.50 18.29 8.33
C TYR A 446 4.93 19.71 8.52
N LEU A 447 5.47 20.48 9.47
CA LEU A 447 5.01 21.84 9.79
C LEU A 447 5.20 22.81 8.61
N GLU A 448 6.27 22.67 7.83
CA GLU A 448 6.53 23.48 6.63
C GLU A 448 5.59 23.16 5.44
N ASN A 449 5.02 21.95 5.39
CA ASN A 449 3.99 21.58 4.41
C ASN A 449 2.58 22.09 4.76
N LEU A 450 2.34 22.56 5.99
CA LEU A 450 1.04 23.11 6.41
C LEU A 450 0.78 24.49 5.77
N THR A 451 -0.45 24.70 5.29
CA THR A 451 -0.86 25.98 4.69
C THR A 451 -1.06 27.07 5.73
N SER A 452 -0.97 28.35 5.34
CA SER A 452 -1.15 29.49 6.26
C SER A 452 -2.57 29.64 6.83
N ILE A 453 -3.54 28.87 6.35
CA ILE A 453 -4.88 28.75 6.95
C ILE A 453 -4.78 27.97 8.27
N GLN A 454 -3.86 27.02 8.35
CA GLN A 454 -3.64 26.09 9.47
C GLN A 454 -2.63 26.62 10.50
N ASP A 455 -2.10 27.83 10.32
CA ASP A 455 -1.10 28.43 11.22
C ASP A 455 -1.60 28.60 12.68
N ASN A 456 -2.92 28.59 12.88
CA ASN A 456 -3.58 28.66 14.19
C ASN A 456 -4.06 27.29 14.72
N ASP A 457 -3.90 26.21 13.94
CA ASP A 457 -4.23 24.86 14.38
C ASP A 457 -3.25 24.41 15.47
N ILE A 458 -3.71 23.57 16.40
CA ILE A 458 -2.89 23.07 17.51
C ILE A 458 -2.25 21.75 17.10
N VAL A 459 -0.95 21.65 17.34
CA VAL A 459 -0.14 20.46 17.08
C VAL A 459 0.27 19.85 18.41
N LEU A 460 -0.02 18.57 18.60
CA LEU A 460 0.47 17.75 19.69
C LEU A 460 1.49 16.77 19.12
N LEU A 461 2.77 16.89 19.52
CA LEU A 461 3.86 16.01 19.13
C LEU A 461 4.26 15.11 20.30
N LEU A 462 4.38 13.80 20.02
CA LEU A 462 4.64 12.76 21.02
C LEU A 462 5.79 11.83 20.59
N ASP A 463 6.54 11.32 21.57
CA ASP A 463 7.47 10.21 21.42
C ASP A 463 6.72 8.86 21.27
N GLY A 464 6.97 8.15 20.18
CA GLY A 464 6.14 6.99 19.79
C GLY A 464 6.19 5.78 20.72
N PHE A 465 7.30 5.57 21.43
CA PHE A 465 7.56 4.31 22.16
C PHE A 465 7.38 4.41 23.68
N ASP A 466 6.97 5.57 24.19
CA ASP A 466 7.05 5.89 25.62
C ASP A 466 5.79 6.52 26.21
N ILE A 467 4.68 6.60 25.48
CA ILE A 467 3.51 7.40 25.88
C ILE A 467 2.22 6.56 25.86
N THR A 468 1.31 6.87 26.78
CA THR A 468 -0.05 6.29 26.83
C THR A 468 -1.07 7.38 27.20
N PHE A 469 -2.18 7.47 26.46
CA PHE A 469 -3.29 8.37 26.78
C PHE A 469 -4.22 7.78 27.85
N GLN A 470 -4.79 8.64 28.69
CA GLN A 470 -5.75 8.31 29.75
C GLN A 470 -7.09 9.05 29.60
N LEU A 471 -7.08 10.31 29.15
CA LEU A 471 -8.26 11.17 29.02
C LEU A 471 -8.39 11.76 27.61
N SER A 472 -9.60 12.20 27.26
CA SER A 472 -10.01 12.67 25.92
C SER A 472 -9.37 14.00 25.50
N PRO A 473 -9.26 14.28 24.18
CA PRO A 473 -8.59 15.49 23.65
C PRO A 473 -9.25 16.81 24.08
N ASP A 474 -10.54 16.82 24.45
CA ASP A 474 -11.22 18.03 24.92
C ASP A 474 -10.69 18.47 26.30
N VAL A 475 -10.36 17.52 27.19
CA VAL A 475 -9.71 17.78 28.48
C VAL A 475 -8.31 18.37 28.26
N LEU A 476 -7.54 17.78 27.33
CA LEU A 476 -6.20 18.25 26.98
C LEU A 476 -6.24 19.71 26.46
N LEU A 477 -7.12 20.01 25.51
CA LEU A 477 -7.24 21.36 24.93
C LEU A 477 -7.70 22.40 25.97
N LYS A 478 -8.68 22.07 26.84
CA LYS A 478 -9.14 22.96 27.92
C LYS A 478 -7.96 23.37 28.82
N ARG A 479 -7.17 22.40 29.28
CA ARG A 479 -6.00 22.64 30.16
C ARG A 479 -4.84 23.33 29.47
N TYR A 480 -4.64 23.11 28.17
CA TYR A 480 -3.59 23.78 27.41
C TYR A 480 -3.79 25.29 27.39
N PHE A 481 -5.02 25.76 27.18
CA PHE A 481 -5.34 27.19 27.27
C PHE A 481 -5.28 27.74 28.70
N GLU A 482 -5.57 26.93 29.74
CA GLU A 482 -5.41 27.33 31.15
C GLU A 482 -3.94 27.48 31.57
N GLU A 483 -3.09 26.51 31.25
CA GLU A 483 -1.66 26.53 31.63
C GLU A 483 -0.87 27.56 30.81
N THR A 484 -1.17 27.76 29.52
CA THR A 484 -0.58 28.86 28.73
C THR A 484 -1.01 30.23 29.27
N ALA A 485 -2.29 30.45 29.59
CA ALA A 485 -2.73 31.68 30.26
C ALA A 485 -1.99 31.89 31.60
N THR A 486 -1.90 30.85 32.44
CA THR A 486 -1.20 30.87 33.73
C THR A 486 0.32 31.10 33.58
N ALA A 487 0.94 30.65 32.48
CA ALA A 487 2.33 30.96 32.17
C ALA A 487 2.51 32.43 31.73
N ASN A 488 1.58 32.96 30.94
CA ASN A 488 1.60 34.34 30.46
C ASN A 488 1.37 35.36 31.58
N GLU A 489 0.51 35.06 32.56
CA GLU A 489 0.37 35.89 33.75
C GLU A 489 1.66 35.93 34.58
N ARG A 490 2.40 34.81 34.68
CA ARG A 490 3.72 34.77 35.35
C ARG A 490 4.77 35.62 34.63
N LEU A 491 4.81 35.62 33.30
CA LEU A 491 5.69 36.52 32.52
C LEU A 491 5.33 38.00 32.74
N ILE A 492 4.04 38.33 32.72
CA ILE A 492 3.53 39.69 32.97
C ILE A 492 3.84 40.15 34.40
N ALA A 493 3.79 39.24 35.39
CA ALA A 493 4.14 39.52 36.77
C ALA A 493 5.65 39.72 36.99
N LYS A 494 6.51 38.99 36.25
CA LYS A 494 7.98 39.14 36.34
C LYS A 494 8.48 40.40 35.64
N TYR A 495 8.23 40.53 34.33
CA TYR A 495 8.84 41.58 33.50
C TYR A 495 7.94 42.81 33.27
N GLY A 496 6.67 42.76 33.69
CA GLY A 496 5.72 43.85 33.51
C GLY A 496 5.07 43.91 32.12
N LYS A 497 3.76 44.16 32.10
CA LYS A 497 2.89 44.09 30.90
C LYS A 497 3.38 44.90 29.68
N SER A 498 4.07 46.02 29.90
CA SER A 498 4.61 46.86 28.82
C SER A 498 5.89 46.28 28.20
N HIS A 499 6.75 45.65 29.00
CA HIS A 499 7.99 45.02 28.55
C HIS A 499 7.70 43.77 27.72
N VAL A 500 6.83 42.93 28.28
CA VAL A 500 6.31 41.71 27.66
C VAL A 500 5.73 42.01 26.27
N ARG A 501 4.92 43.08 26.15
CA ARG A 501 4.37 43.53 24.86
C ARG A 501 5.41 44.14 23.91
N LYS A 502 6.44 44.84 24.42
CA LYS A 502 7.49 45.44 23.58
C LYS A 502 8.35 44.39 22.87
N HIS A 503 8.56 43.24 23.50
CA HIS A 503 9.44 42.18 23.01
C HIS A 503 8.70 40.91 22.55
N ASN A 504 7.37 40.96 22.44
CA ASN A 504 6.51 39.83 22.07
C ASN A 504 6.73 38.57 22.93
N MET A 505 6.91 38.75 24.24
CA MET A 505 7.09 37.65 25.17
C MET A 505 5.72 37.03 25.48
N HIS A 506 5.54 35.76 25.14
CA HIS A 506 4.47 34.92 25.67
C HIS A 506 4.96 33.46 25.75
N ASN A 507 4.19 32.61 26.40
CA ASN A 507 4.36 31.16 26.34
C ASN A 507 3.11 30.55 25.69
N SER A 508 3.33 29.75 24.66
CA SER A 508 2.30 29.10 23.82
C SER A 508 2.70 27.67 23.48
N ILE A 509 3.98 27.38 23.34
CA ILE A 509 4.51 26.03 23.18
C ILE A 509 4.82 25.48 24.57
N LEU A 510 4.11 24.44 25.00
CA LEU A 510 4.35 23.76 26.28
C LEU A 510 5.06 22.42 26.05
N PHE A 511 6.18 22.24 26.76
CA PHE A 511 6.92 20.98 26.85
C PHE A 511 6.57 20.22 28.14
N GLY A 512 6.86 18.92 28.14
CA GLY A 512 6.82 18.08 29.35
C GLY A 512 7.83 18.54 30.41
N PRO A 513 7.50 18.44 31.71
CA PRO A 513 8.40 18.83 32.79
C PRO A 513 9.42 17.73 33.12
N ASP A 514 10.67 18.14 33.36
CA ASP A 514 11.73 17.30 33.92
C ASP A 514 12.28 17.84 35.25
N LYS A 515 12.86 16.93 36.04
CA LYS A 515 13.32 17.15 37.43
C LYS A 515 14.85 17.23 37.59
N THR A 516 15.60 17.01 36.51
CA THR A 516 17.04 17.29 36.41
C THR A 516 17.33 17.99 35.08
N CYS A 517 18.47 18.67 34.96
CA CYS A 517 18.92 19.13 33.65
C CYS A 517 19.38 17.93 32.81
N PHE A 518 19.19 17.96 31.49
CA PHE A 518 19.79 16.97 30.61
C PHE A 518 20.32 17.59 29.30
N PRO A 519 21.51 17.18 28.83
CA PRO A 519 22.62 16.63 29.62
C PRO A 519 23.05 17.57 30.77
N GLU A 520 23.51 17.02 31.89
CA GLU A 520 24.00 17.81 33.02
C GLU A 520 25.36 18.46 32.67
N ASP A 521 25.35 19.78 32.44
CA ASP A 521 26.53 20.62 32.27
C ASP A 521 26.25 22.03 32.80
N ILE A 522 27.04 22.47 33.78
CA ILE A 522 26.89 23.78 34.43
C ILE A 522 27.20 24.96 33.49
N GLN A 523 27.94 24.74 32.39
CA GLN A 523 28.24 25.77 31.40
C GLN A 523 27.03 26.08 30.49
N ARG A 524 26.07 25.14 30.36
CA ARG A 524 24.86 25.34 29.56
C ARG A 524 23.88 26.26 30.27
N LEU A 525 23.50 27.36 29.61
CA LEU A 525 22.42 28.27 30.02
C LEU A 525 21.17 27.50 30.48
N ALA A 526 20.78 26.50 29.69
CA ALA A 526 19.66 25.58 29.92
C ALA A 526 19.58 24.98 31.34
N CYS A 527 20.72 24.72 31.99
CA CYS A 527 20.73 24.09 33.30
C CYS A 527 20.48 25.07 34.47
N TRP A 528 20.87 26.34 34.35
CA TRP A 528 20.82 27.29 35.47
C TRP A 528 19.97 28.54 35.23
N VAL A 529 19.79 29.01 33.99
CA VAL A 529 19.07 30.26 33.69
C VAL A 529 17.54 30.11 33.73
N VAL A 530 17.04 28.89 33.54
CA VAL A 530 15.62 28.59 33.32
C VAL A 530 14.75 28.88 34.56
N PRO A 531 13.47 29.32 34.40
CA PRO A 531 12.63 29.74 35.50
C PRO A 531 12.44 28.68 36.60
N GLN A 532 12.32 29.14 37.85
CA GLN A 532 12.08 28.27 38.99
C GLN A 532 10.65 27.70 38.99
N SER A 533 10.48 26.54 39.60
CA SER A 533 9.18 25.86 39.68
C SER A 533 8.13 26.71 40.42
N PRO A 534 6.90 26.86 39.89
CA PRO A 534 5.79 27.53 40.56
C PRO A 534 5.09 26.64 41.61
N LEU A 535 5.49 25.37 41.74
CA LEU A 535 4.99 24.49 42.80
C LEU A 535 5.54 24.92 44.16
N GLN A 536 4.76 24.67 45.23
CA GLN A 536 5.11 25.09 46.59
C GLN A 536 6.50 24.60 47.02
N PRO A 537 7.24 25.36 47.86
CA PRO A 537 8.59 24.99 48.29
C PRO A 537 8.71 23.66 49.05
N ASP A 538 7.59 23.07 49.49
CA ASP A 538 7.47 21.80 50.22
C ASP A 538 6.67 20.73 49.44
N ALA A 539 6.40 20.95 48.15
CA ALA A 539 5.47 20.15 47.34
C ALA A 539 5.80 18.64 47.25
N PHE A 540 7.08 18.24 47.33
CA PHE A 540 7.51 16.84 47.33
C PHE A 540 7.87 16.32 48.74
N GLY A 541 7.55 17.10 49.78
CA GLY A 541 7.81 16.84 51.19
C GLY A 541 8.75 17.88 51.84
N PRO A 542 9.10 17.72 53.14
CA PRO A 542 9.98 18.64 53.89
C PRO A 542 11.44 18.65 53.39
N TYR A 543 11.73 17.88 52.36
CA TYR A 543 13.04 17.67 51.74
C TYR A 543 13.09 18.12 50.27
N THR A 544 12.03 18.79 49.80
CA THR A 544 11.91 19.33 48.44
C THR A 544 13.14 20.16 48.06
N ASP A 545 13.71 19.87 46.89
CA ASP A 545 14.98 20.42 46.36
C ASP A 545 16.24 20.24 47.25
N GLY A 546 16.14 19.64 48.45
CA GLY A 546 17.15 19.72 49.50
C GLY A 546 18.24 18.65 49.50
N TRP A 547 18.08 17.54 48.76
CA TRP A 547 19.00 16.39 48.75
C TRP A 547 19.80 16.25 47.45
N GLY A 548 19.54 17.11 46.46
CA GLY A 548 20.15 17.02 45.12
C GLY A 548 19.67 15.81 44.31
N ASP A 549 18.54 15.19 44.67
CA ASP A 549 18.01 13.99 44.03
C ASP A 549 16.73 14.24 43.21
N MET A 550 16.60 13.52 42.09
CA MET A 550 15.47 13.64 41.17
C MET A 550 14.12 13.29 41.81
N LEU A 551 14.09 12.59 42.96
CA LEU A 551 12.83 12.25 43.62
C LEU A 551 12.19 13.47 44.28
N HIS A 552 12.97 14.23 45.06
CA HIS A 552 12.46 15.38 45.83
C HIS A 552 12.60 16.73 45.11
N ALA A 553 13.36 16.80 44.02
CA ALA A 553 13.41 17.98 43.16
C ALA A 553 12.02 18.35 42.60
N ARG A 554 11.76 19.65 42.47
CA ARG A 554 10.61 20.19 41.72
C ARG A 554 10.87 20.21 40.20
N PRO A 555 9.83 20.09 39.36
CA PRO A 555 9.98 20.22 37.91
C PRO A 555 10.48 21.62 37.54
N ARG A 556 11.52 21.66 36.69
CA ARG A 556 12.20 22.91 36.29
C ARG A 556 12.74 22.89 34.86
N TRP A 557 13.15 21.74 34.34
CA TRP A 557 13.77 21.61 33.02
C TRP A 557 12.78 21.07 31.99
N LEU A 558 13.08 21.19 30.70
CA LEU A 558 12.21 20.67 29.63
C LEU A 558 12.53 19.21 29.31
N ASN A 559 11.48 18.45 28.98
CA ASN A 559 11.55 17.12 28.41
C ASN A 559 10.91 17.14 27.01
N SER A 560 11.64 16.66 25.98
CA SER A 560 11.28 16.82 24.57
C SER A 560 10.25 15.80 24.05
N GLY A 561 9.99 14.70 24.76
CA GLY A 561 9.09 13.63 24.27
C GLY A 561 7.60 14.01 24.23
N THR A 562 7.22 15.18 24.75
CA THR A 562 5.84 15.70 24.76
C THR A 562 5.86 17.20 24.52
N ILE A 563 5.27 17.65 23.42
CA ILE A 563 5.20 19.07 23.03
C ILE A 563 3.79 19.40 22.51
N ILE A 564 3.21 20.54 22.90
CA ILE A 564 1.96 21.06 22.33
C ILE A 564 2.04 22.57 22.09
N GLY A 565 1.53 23.04 20.95
CA GLY A 565 1.49 24.47 20.62
C GLY A 565 0.82 24.78 19.28
N PRO A 566 0.79 26.06 18.85
CA PRO A 566 0.26 26.47 17.55
C PRO A 566 1.22 26.09 16.42
N ALA A 567 0.68 25.62 15.28
CA ALA A 567 1.47 25.13 14.15
C ALA A 567 2.53 26.14 13.66
N ALA A 568 2.19 27.43 13.53
CA ALA A 568 3.13 28.44 13.06
C ALA A 568 4.27 28.72 14.04
N GLU A 569 3.98 28.79 15.34
CA GLU A 569 5.00 29.09 16.35
C GLU A 569 5.90 27.87 16.59
N MET A 570 5.35 26.65 16.52
CA MET A 570 6.15 25.42 16.48
C MET A 570 7.06 25.36 15.25
N ARG A 571 6.58 25.74 14.05
CA ARG A 571 7.42 25.81 12.83
C ARG A 571 8.65 26.69 13.03
N ASP A 572 8.46 27.87 13.61
CA ASP A 572 9.55 28.81 13.94
C ASP A 572 10.54 28.25 14.98
N MET A 573 10.04 27.59 16.03
CA MET A 573 10.84 27.03 17.11
C MET A 573 11.66 25.80 16.65
N PHE A 574 11.06 24.92 15.85
CA PHE A 574 11.75 23.77 15.27
C PHE A 574 12.85 24.21 14.29
N ARG A 575 12.60 25.22 13.45
CA ARG A 575 13.62 25.78 12.56
C ARG A 575 14.80 26.36 13.34
N ALA A 576 14.56 27.11 14.40
CA ALA A 576 15.62 27.64 15.26
C ALA A 576 16.41 26.53 15.99
N THR A 577 15.76 25.42 16.31
CA THR A 577 16.43 24.24 16.88
C THR A 577 17.33 23.54 15.85
N GLN A 578 16.91 23.46 14.59
CA GLN A 578 17.76 23.02 13.48
C GLN A 578 18.95 23.97 13.26
N GLU A 579 18.73 25.28 13.21
CA GLU A 579 19.80 26.29 13.09
C GLU A 579 20.80 26.20 14.27
N LYS A 580 20.35 25.88 15.48
CA LYS A 580 21.20 25.64 16.66
C LYS A 580 22.03 24.35 16.50
N ILE A 581 21.47 23.28 15.93
CA ILE A 581 22.21 22.06 15.58
C ILE A 581 23.30 22.41 14.55
N ASP A 582 22.92 23.00 13.42
CA ASP A 582 23.82 23.30 12.30
C ASP A 582 25.01 24.19 12.72
N LYS A 583 24.80 25.07 13.71
CA LYS A 583 25.86 25.89 14.34
C LYS A 583 26.71 25.18 15.41
N THR A 584 26.18 24.19 16.12
CA THR A 584 26.81 23.67 17.37
C THR A 584 26.99 22.15 17.44
N TYR A 585 26.75 21.43 16.34
CA TYR A 585 26.99 19.99 16.23
C TYR A 585 28.49 19.66 16.28
N ASP A 586 28.91 18.96 17.34
CA ASP A 586 30.25 18.40 17.49
C ASP A 586 30.19 16.88 17.23
N PRO A 587 30.90 16.34 16.21
CA PRO A 587 30.91 14.91 15.91
C PRO A 587 31.58 14.04 17.00
N GLU A 588 32.47 14.60 17.81
CA GLU A 588 33.16 13.89 18.88
C GLU A 588 32.35 13.89 20.20
N TYR A 589 31.44 14.85 20.38
CA TYR A 589 30.64 14.96 21.59
C TYR A 589 29.66 13.78 21.73
N VAL A 590 29.67 13.14 22.90
CA VAL A 590 28.92 11.88 23.15
C VAL A 590 27.41 12.06 23.00
N LEU A 591 26.87 13.22 23.38
CA LEU A 591 25.42 13.50 23.39
C LEU A 591 24.99 14.45 22.26
N ARG A 592 25.78 14.49 21.17
CA ARG A 592 25.54 15.31 19.96
C ARG A 592 24.24 15.02 19.23
N ASN A 593 23.67 13.82 19.38
CA ASN A 593 22.41 13.40 18.78
C ASN A 593 21.20 13.55 19.74
N SER A 594 21.33 14.25 20.88
CA SER A 594 20.21 14.46 21.82
C SER A 594 19.33 15.63 21.41
N ASP A 595 18.05 15.36 21.11
CA ASP A 595 17.01 16.35 20.86
C ASP A 595 16.73 17.24 22.08
N GLN A 596 16.59 16.63 23.26
CA GLN A 596 16.36 17.33 24.53
C GLN A 596 17.46 18.37 24.81
N LYS A 597 18.72 18.10 24.42
CA LYS A 597 19.82 19.07 24.49
C LYS A 597 19.50 20.34 23.70
N TYR A 598 19.23 20.25 22.41
CA TYR A 598 19.11 21.43 21.55
C TYR A 598 17.83 22.23 21.82
N PHE A 599 16.70 21.58 22.08
CA PHE A 599 15.50 22.29 22.54
C PHE A 599 15.76 23.04 23.86
N ALA A 600 16.45 22.41 24.82
CA ALA A 600 16.80 23.06 26.08
C ALA A 600 17.83 24.18 25.90
N ASP A 601 18.76 24.07 24.94
CA ASP A 601 19.70 25.14 24.60
C ASP A 601 18.98 26.35 23.98
N VAL A 602 18.02 26.14 23.07
CA VAL A 602 17.19 27.23 22.50
C VAL A 602 16.31 27.89 23.57
N TRP A 603 15.75 27.10 24.49
CA TRP A 603 15.01 27.65 25.64
C TRP A 603 15.92 28.40 26.62
N GLY A 604 17.17 27.94 26.80
CA GLY A 604 18.20 28.64 27.56
C GLY A 604 18.55 30.01 26.96
N ASP A 605 18.78 30.07 25.64
CA ASP A 605 18.97 31.33 24.90
C ASP A 605 17.76 32.28 25.08
N GLN A 606 16.52 31.74 24.98
CA GLN A 606 15.28 32.51 25.18
C GLN A 606 15.21 33.14 26.57
N GLU A 607 15.36 32.34 27.63
CA GLU A 607 15.22 32.83 29.01
C GLU A 607 16.38 33.73 29.44
N TYR A 608 17.59 33.48 28.94
CA TYR A 608 18.74 34.38 29.13
C TYR A 608 18.51 35.73 28.44
N SER A 609 18.04 35.73 27.19
CA SER A 609 17.66 36.95 26.46
C SER A 609 16.53 37.71 27.14
N ARG A 610 15.49 37.00 27.64
CA ARG A 610 14.40 37.61 28.43
C ARG A 610 14.94 38.35 29.66
N ILE A 611 15.90 37.77 30.40
CA ILE A 611 16.58 38.42 31.54
C ILE A 611 17.40 39.64 31.08
N LEU A 612 18.32 39.47 30.12
CA LEU A 612 19.18 40.55 29.63
C LEU A 612 18.38 41.74 29.07
N SER A 613 17.23 41.48 28.43
CA SER A 613 16.37 42.52 27.90
C SER A 613 15.82 43.48 28.96
N HIS A 614 15.77 43.06 30.23
CA HIS A 614 15.18 43.78 31.36
C HIS A 614 16.23 44.47 32.25
N ASP A 615 17.51 44.47 31.83
CA ASP A 615 18.67 44.88 32.65
C ASP A 615 18.82 44.09 33.97
N ASP A 616 18.17 42.93 34.08
CA ASP A 616 18.26 42.02 35.24
C ASP A 616 19.61 41.27 35.24
N VAL A 617 20.20 41.11 36.43
CA VAL A 617 21.35 40.19 36.61
C VAL A 617 20.82 38.76 36.77
N PRO A 618 21.32 37.76 36.00
CA PRO A 618 20.90 36.38 36.17
C PRO A 618 21.21 35.87 37.59
N TYR A 619 20.22 35.25 38.24
CA TYR A 619 20.35 34.75 39.61
C TYR A 619 20.69 33.26 39.64
N GLY A 620 21.62 32.85 40.51
CA GLY A 620 22.03 31.45 40.64
C GLY A 620 23.04 30.97 39.60
N ILE A 621 23.83 31.87 39.02
CA ILE A 621 24.94 31.55 38.10
C ILE A 621 25.99 30.70 38.87
N PRO A 622 26.41 29.52 38.37
CA PRO A 622 27.49 28.74 38.98
C PRO A 622 28.80 29.53 39.10
N GLN A 623 29.59 29.28 40.14
CA GLN A 623 30.84 30.05 40.38
C GLN A 623 31.83 29.87 39.22
N GLU A 624 31.88 28.67 38.66
CA GLU A 624 32.72 28.29 37.52
C GLU A 624 32.36 29.09 36.26
N VAL A 625 31.09 29.47 36.09
CA VAL A 625 30.61 30.31 34.98
C VAL A 625 30.91 31.79 35.25
N GLN A 626 30.83 32.24 36.51
CA GLN A 626 31.24 33.60 36.89
C GLN A 626 32.75 33.81 36.69
N GLU A 627 33.56 32.79 36.95
CA GLU A 627 35.02 32.82 36.76
C GLU A 627 35.44 32.67 35.29
N ALA A 628 34.70 31.91 34.47
CA ALA A 628 34.94 31.79 33.03
C ALA A 628 34.46 33.02 32.22
N GLY A 629 33.46 33.74 32.72
CA GLY A 629 32.80 34.86 32.05
C GLY A 629 31.45 34.46 31.43
N LEU A 630 30.50 35.40 31.45
CA LEU A 630 29.12 35.12 31.02
C LEU A 630 29.03 34.93 29.49
N PRO A 631 28.18 34.00 29.00
CA PRO A 631 27.90 33.85 27.57
C PRO A 631 27.37 35.13 26.93
N VAL A 632 27.73 35.36 25.66
CA VAL A 632 27.28 36.50 24.84
C VAL A 632 26.43 35.97 23.69
N LEU A 633 25.25 36.54 23.50
CA LEU A 633 24.33 36.22 22.38
C LEU A 633 24.74 37.01 21.12
N GLU A 634 24.43 36.47 19.93
CA GLU A 634 24.76 37.15 18.67
C GLU A 634 23.91 38.43 18.48
N GLU A 635 24.53 39.53 18.05
CA GLU A 635 23.84 40.81 17.87
C GLU A 635 22.80 40.72 16.73
N GLY A 636 21.52 40.86 17.09
CA GLY A 636 20.40 40.73 16.15
C GLY A 636 19.81 39.32 16.03
N GLN A 637 20.28 38.34 16.79
CA GLN A 637 19.70 36.99 16.85
C GLN A 637 18.24 37.02 17.34
N LYS A 638 17.35 36.27 16.68
CA LYS A 638 16.02 35.96 17.25
C LYS A 638 16.18 34.97 18.39
N THR A 639 15.62 35.29 19.56
CA THR A 639 15.68 34.44 20.76
C THR A 639 14.31 34.11 21.34
N GLU A 640 13.25 34.78 20.89
CA GLU A 640 11.89 34.60 21.41
C GLU A 640 11.12 33.61 20.53
N TYR A 641 10.80 32.45 21.12
CA TYR A 641 10.14 31.31 20.47
C TYR A 641 8.97 30.77 21.29
N HIS A 642 8.57 31.51 22.33
CA HIS A 642 7.39 31.28 23.16
C HIS A 642 7.34 29.92 23.89
N ILE A 643 8.51 29.38 24.22
CA ILE A 643 8.68 28.08 24.90
C ILE A 643 8.37 28.20 26.41
N GLY A 644 7.60 27.23 26.94
CA GLY A 644 7.32 27.05 28.37
C GLY A 644 7.10 25.59 28.79
N LEU A 645 6.77 25.37 30.06
CA LEU A 645 6.57 24.04 30.65
C LEU A 645 5.19 23.86 31.29
N ASP A 646 4.65 22.65 31.19
CA ASP A 646 3.60 22.15 32.08
C ASP A 646 4.19 21.76 33.45
N TYR A 647 4.47 22.77 34.29
CA TYR A 647 5.01 22.58 35.64
C TYR A 647 4.09 21.77 36.58
N ARG A 648 2.84 21.52 36.23
CA ARG A 648 1.83 20.88 37.08
C ARG A 648 1.53 19.42 36.70
N SER A 649 2.05 18.96 35.56
CA SER A 649 1.56 17.74 34.89
C SER A 649 0.04 17.77 34.67
N SER A 650 -0.51 18.95 34.36
CA SER A 650 -1.91 19.16 34.01
C SER A 650 -2.25 18.51 32.66
N LEU A 651 -1.27 18.44 31.76
CA LEU A 651 -1.29 17.83 30.43
C LEU A 651 -0.43 16.55 30.39
N PHE A 652 0.81 16.67 30.86
CA PHE A 652 1.90 15.71 30.62
C PHE A 652 2.48 15.20 31.95
N GLN A 653 2.20 13.94 32.30
CA GLN A 653 2.85 13.30 33.44
C GLN A 653 4.10 12.54 33.01
N THR A 654 5.28 13.02 33.36
CA THR A 654 6.53 12.24 33.24
C THR A 654 6.65 11.21 34.39
N ALA A 655 7.32 10.08 34.17
CA ALA A 655 7.43 9.01 35.17
C ALA A 655 8.71 9.10 36.04
N ALA A 656 9.83 9.55 35.47
CA ALA A 656 11.09 9.75 36.18
C ALA A 656 10.93 10.79 37.30
N GLY A 657 11.43 10.48 38.50
CA GLY A 657 11.25 11.34 39.69
C GLY A 657 9.81 11.51 40.20
N TYR A 658 8.82 10.94 39.51
CA TYR A 658 7.39 11.02 39.84
C TYR A 658 6.75 9.70 40.25
N ARG A 659 7.39 8.54 40.01
CA ARG A 659 6.89 7.19 40.35
C ARG A 659 6.20 7.07 41.71
N ASN A 660 6.78 7.64 42.77
CA ASN A 660 6.23 7.54 44.14
C ASN A 660 5.08 8.53 44.42
N TYR A 661 4.83 9.45 43.47
CA TYR A 661 3.82 10.50 43.51
C TYR A 661 2.71 10.27 42.45
N ILE A 662 2.65 9.08 41.84
CA ILE A 662 1.57 8.66 40.93
C ILE A 662 0.73 7.58 41.63
N ALA A 663 -0.57 7.83 41.79
CA ALA A 663 -1.50 6.91 42.45
C ALA A 663 -2.71 6.59 41.56
N TRP A 664 -3.10 5.31 41.54
CA TRP A 664 -4.24 4.81 40.77
C TRP A 664 -5.45 4.64 41.69
N MET A 665 -6.55 5.38 41.47
CA MET A 665 -7.71 5.40 42.38
C MET A 665 -9.05 5.72 41.70
N MET A 666 -10.15 5.38 42.37
CA MET A 666 -11.54 5.72 42.00
C MET A 666 -12.06 6.82 42.94
N THR A 667 -12.64 7.90 42.42
CA THR A 667 -13.10 9.03 43.25
C THR A 667 -14.57 8.96 43.71
N ASN A 668 -15.27 7.82 43.54
CA ASN A 668 -16.55 7.57 44.22
C ASN A 668 -16.37 6.90 45.60
N ARG A 669 -15.27 6.19 45.81
CA ARG A 669 -15.01 5.47 47.07
C ARG A 669 -14.26 6.39 48.02
N SER A 670 -14.66 6.38 49.29
CA SER A 670 -13.87 6.90 50.41
C SER A 670 -12.69 5.97 50.74
N SER A 671 -11.96 5.53 49.71
CA SER A 671 -10.93 4.49 49.79
C SER A 671 -9.55 5.06 50.11
N LEU A 672 -9.37 5.51 51.35
CA LEU A 672 -8.08 5.49 52.01
C LEU A 672 -8.16 4.50 53.18
N PRO A 673 -7.40 3.38 53.16
CA PRO A 673 -7.34 2.45 54.29
C PRO A 673 -6.48 3.05 55.42
N SER A 674 -7.02 4.07 56.11
CA SER A 674 -6.37 4.61 57.30
C SER A 674 -6.65 3.74 58.51
N THR A 675 -5.59 3.19 59.09
CA THR A 675 -5.55 2.66 60.46
C THR A 675 -4.96 3.68 61.45
N SER A 676 -4.69 4.91 61.02
CA SER A 676 -4.16 6.00 61.85
C SER A 676 -5.24 7.03 62.16
N THR A 677 -5.54 7.20 63.45
CA THR A 677 -6.56 8.13 63.96
C THR A 677 -6.06 9.58 64.11
N SER A 678 -4.92 9.93 63.50
CA SER A 678 -4.23 11.22 63.75
C SER A 678 -3.97 12.08 62.49
N VAL A 679 -4.45 11.68 61.31
CA VAL A 679 -4.29 12.43 60.06
C VAL A 679 -5.61 12.41 59.29
N GLU A 680 -6.14 13.58 58.90
CA GLU A 680 -7.28 13.62 57.99
C GLU A 680 -6.87 13.12 56.60
N PRO A 681 -7.65 12.24 55.95
CA PRO A 681 -7.31 11.69 54.65
C PRO A 681 -7.27 12.80 53.58
N TYR A 682 -6.10 13.04 53.00
CA TYR A 682 -5.92 14.02 51.92
C TYR A 682 -6.81 13.65 50.72
N ARG A 683 -7.77 14.52 50.43
CA ARG A 683 -8.87 14.25 49.49
C ARG A 683 -8.56 14.85 48.12
N ILE A 684 -8.24 13.99 47.16
CA ILE A 684 -8.15 14.36 45.74
C ILE A 684 -9.55 14.15 45.13
N ASP A 685 -10.24 15.24 44.81
CA ASP A 685 -11.45 15.22 43.99
C ASP A 685 -11.11 15.27 42.50
N LEU A 686 -11.89 14.57 41.68
CA LEU A 686 -11.76 14.61 40.23
C LEU A 686 -12.16 15.99 39.68
N GLN A 687 -11.36 16.51 38.75
CA GLN A 687 -11.55 17.82 38.13
C GLN A 687 -12.85 17.90 37.31
N GLU A 688 -13.42 19.11 37.27
CA GLU A 688 -14.72 19.39 36.63
C GLU A 688 -14.66 19.24 35.10
N ASP A 689 -13.52 19.51 34.47
CA ASP A 689 -13.32 19.33 33.03
C ASP A 689 -13.43 17.86 32.59
N VAL A 690 -12.93 16.92 33.43
CA VAL A 690 -13.10 15.48 33.25
C VAL A 690 -14.53 15.04 33.54
N LEU A 691 -15.20 15.65 34.53
CA LEU A 691 -16.61 15.33 34.84
C LEU A 691 -17.58 15.76 33.71
N GLN A 692 -17.21 16.79 32.95
CA GLN A 692 -17.96 17.32 31.81
C GLN A 692 -17.60 16.65 30.47
N SER A 693 -16.51 15.88 30.38
CA SER A 693 -16.14 15.18 29.15
C SER A 693 -17.04 13.96 28.87
N LYS A 694 -16.90 13.36 27.68
CA LYS A 694 -17.63 12.14 27.30
C LYS A 694 -17.33 11.02 28.32
N LYS A 695 -18.36 10.31 28.78
CA LYS A 695 -18.22 9.20 29.74
C LYS A 695 -17.30 8.10 29.20
N PRO A 696 -16.54 7.39 30.05
CA PRO A 696 -15.50 6.45 29.62
C PRO A 696 -16.01 5.40 28.61
N PHE A 697 -17.13 4.74 28.90
CA PHE A 697 -17.71 3.70 28.03
C PHE A 697 -18.84 4.21 27.13
N ALA A 698 -18.86 5.50 26.79
CA ALA A 698 -19.95 6.10 25.98
C ALA A 698 -20.05 5.53 24.55
N ALA A 699 -18.96 4.98 24.00
CA ALA A 699 -18.93 4.38 22.67
C ALA A 699 -19.63 3.00 22.60
N ILE A 700 -19.62 2.23 23.69
CA ILE A 700 -20.19 0.87 23.73
C ILE A 700 -21.72 0.97 23.60
N SER A 701 -22.28 0.55 22.47
CA SER A 701 -23.71 0.68 22.17
C SER A 701 -24.57 -0.43 22.81
N ASP A 702 -23.96 -1.59 23.10
CA ASP A 702 -24.62 -2.85 23.46
C ASP A 702 -24.68 -3.12 24.99
N ASP A 703 -23.99 -2.35 25.82
CA ASP A 703 -24.01 -2.49 27.29
C ASP A 703 -24.52 -1.21 28.00
N ALA A 704 -25.80 -1.25 28.35
CA ALA A 704 -26.48 -0.16 29.06
C ALA A 704 -26.12 -0.03 30.55
N ALA A 705 -25.23 -0.86 31.09
CA ALA A 705 -24.61 -0.68 32.41
C ALA A 705 -23.28 0.06 32.27
N LEU A 706 -22.39 -0.38 31.37
CA LEU A 706 -21.12 0.27 31.07
C LEU A 706 -21.33 1.73 30.62
N GLN A 707 -22.24 2.00 29.69
CA GLN A 707 -22.61 3.36 29.24
C GLN A 707 -22.95 4.35 30.38
N LYS A 708 -23.48 3.84 31.50
CA LYS A 708 -23.93 4.68 32.63
C LYS A 708 -22.79 5.03 33.58
N THR A 709 -21.65 4.36 33.47
CA THR A 709 -20.46 4.56 34.30
C THR A 709 -19.98 6.01 34.23
N SER A 710 -19.81 6.63 35.40
CA SER A 710 -19.19 7.96 35.54
C SER A 710 -17.67 7.84 35.64
N TRP A 711 -16.94 8.88 35.25
CA TRP A 711 -15.49 8.99 35.53
C TRP A 711 -15.13 8.79 37.01
N ARG A 712 -16.03 9.07 37.95
CA ARG A 712 -15.81 8.78 39.38
C ARG A 712 -15.75 7.28 39.72
N ASN A 713 -16.23 6.41 38.83
CA ASN A 713 -16.37 4.97 39.04
C ASN A 713 -15.23 4.15 38.40
N VAL A 714 -14.35 4.77 37.62
CA VAL A 714 -13.20 4.12 36.99
C VAL A 714 -11.91 4.46 37.74
N SER A 715 -10.90 3.60 37.62
CA SER A 715 -9.57 3.85 38.19
C SER A 715 -8.77 4.75 37.27
N LEU A 716 -8.37 5.93 37.76
CA LEU A 716 -7.48 6.85 37.05
C LEU A 716 -6.16 7.00 37.81
N GLY A 717 -5.07 7.18 37.07
CA GLY A 717 -3.79 7.67 37.58
C GLY A 717 -3.84 9.17 37.82
N PHE A 718 -3.48 9.57 39.03
CA PHE A 718 -3.37 10.96 39.47
C PHE A 718 -1.92 11.28 39.87
N ASN A 719 -1.49 12.52 39.60
CA ASN A 719 -0.39 13.15 40.30
C ASN A 719 -0.85 13.51 41.73
N THR A 720 -0.24 12.92 42.76
CA THR A 720 -0.65 13.14 44.16
C THR A 720 -0.20 14.47 44.73
N VAL A 721 0.78 15.13 44.11
CA VAL A 721 1.32 16.44 44.52
C VAL A 721 0.47 17.58 43.98
N THR A 722 0.05 17.51 42.71
CA THR A 722 -0.80 18.54 42.08
C THR A 722 -2.29 18.20 42.07
N GLY A 723 -2.64 16.96 42.45
CA GLY A 723 -4.01 16.45 42.44
C GLY A 723 -4.58 16.12 41.05
N GLN A 724 -3.80 16.34 39.98
CA GLN A 724 -4.29 16.24 38.61
C GLN A 724 -4.43 14.79 38.12
N ALA A 725 -5.61 14.42 37.59
CA ALA A 725 -5.74 13.27 36.69
C ALA A 725 -5.14 13.66 35.33
N PHE A 726 -3.99 13.09 34.95
CA PHE A 726 -3.27 13.50 33.75
C PHE A 726 -3.92 12.96 32.45
N PRO A 727 -4.02 13.77 31.38
CA PRO A 727 -4.50 13.31 30.07
C PRO A 727 -3.60 12.27 29.39
N LEU A 728 -2.27 12.37 29.54
CA LEU A 728 -1.32 11.37 29.06
C LEU A 728 -0.14 11.18 30.02
N LEU A 729 0.44 9.98 29.96
CA LEU A 729 1.57 9.53 30.75
C LEU A 729 2.77 9.26 29.83
N HIS A 730 3.93 9.84 30.17
CA HIS A 730 5.19 9.68 29.47
C HIS A 730 6.19 8.91 30.37
N PHE A 731 6.58 7.71 29.95
CA PHE A 731 7.43 6.77 30.67
C PHE A 731 8.93 7.11 30.59
N THR A 732 9.30 8.30 31.06
CA THR A 732 10.70 8.68 31.27
C THR A 732 11.36 7.82 32.37
N GLY A 733 12.64 7.48 32.21
CA GLY A 733 13.38 6.65 33.16
C GLY A 733 13.11 5.15 33.03
N ASP A 734 12.66 4.50 34.11
CA ASP A 734 12.48 3.04 34.20
C ASP A 734 11.30 2.56 33.32
N LYS A 735 11.65 1.95 32.17
CA LYS A 735 10.69 1.48 31.17
C LYS A 735 9.86 0.27 31.59
N SER A 736 10.22 -0.44 32.67
CA SER A 736 9.46 -1.60 33.16
C SER A 736 8.03 -1.26 33.58
N PHE A 737 7.76 0.02 33.87
CA PHE A 737 6.41 0.50 34.19
C PHE A 737 5.46 0.55 32.99
N ARG A 738 5.94 0.57 31.74
CA ARG A 738 5.08 0.46 30.54
C ARG A 738 4.24 -0.82 30.61
N ASN A 739 4.91 -1.96 30.83
CA ASN A 739 4.25 -3.26 31.03
C ASN A 739 3.48 -3.36 32.37
N THR A 740 4.02 -2.78 33.46
CA THR A 740 3.47 -2.97 34.81
C THR A 740 2.22 -2.11 35.09
N TRP A 741 2.04 -0.99 34.37
CA TRP A 741 0.90 -0.08 34.54
C TRP A 741 -0.12 -0.14 33.41
N TRP A 742 0.20 -0.71 32.23
CA TRP A 742 -0.77 -0.91 31.16
C TRP A 742 -2.05 -1.66 31.60
N PRO A 743 -2.00 -2.73 32.42
CA PRO A 743 -3.20 -3.38 32.98
C PRO A 743 -4.01 -2.54 33.99
N ARG A 744 -3.60 -1.30 34.29
CA ARG A 744 -4.30 -0.37 35.21
C ARG A 744 -5.13 0.68 34.47
N MET A 745 -4.97 0.77 33.15
CA MET A 745 -5.75 1.67 32.32
C MET A 745 -7.23 1.29 32.39
N TRP A 746 -8.11 2.26 32.61
CA TRP A 746 -9.54 2.00 32.86
C TRP A 746 -10.25 1.25 31.72
N TYR A 747 -9.71 1.32 30.51
CA TYR A 747 -10.22 0.67 29.30
C TYR A 747 -9.62 -0.73 29.06
N PHE A 748 -8.63 -1.20 29.84
CA PHE A 748 -7.79 -2.36 29.51
C PHE A 748 -8.59 -3.63 29.18
N GLU A 749 -9.57 -4.00 30.03
CA GLU A 749 -10.41 -5.20 29.86
C GLU A 749 -11.38 -5.11 28.67
N ASP A 750 -11.82 -3.91 28.31
CA ASP A 750 -12.75 -3.64 27.19
C ASP A 750 -12.04 -3.07 25.95
N ALA A 751 -10.70 -3.09 25.89
CA ALA A 751 -9.92 -2.25 24.96
C ALA A 751 -10.25 -2.49 23.48
N GLU A 752 -10.32 -3.76 23.06
CA GLU A 752 -10.71 -4.19 21.72
C GLU A 752 -12.14 -3.74 21.36
N ARG A 753 -13.07 -3.85 22.33
CA ARG A 753 -14.49 -3.49 22.18
C ARG A 753 -14.67 -1.97 22.06
N LEU A 754 -13.95 -1.21 22.90
CA LEU A 754 -13.91 0.25 22.86
C LEU A 754 -13.25 0.77 21.59
N GLN A 755 -12.18 0.14 21.10
CA GLN A 755 -11.52 0.48 19.85
C GLN A 755 -12.48 0.30 18.67
N ARG A 756 -13.12 -0.88 18.54
CA ARG A 756 -14.07 -1.15 17.44
C ARG A 756 -15.29 -0.25 17.50
N ALA A 757 -15.83 0.00 18.69
CA ALA A 757 -16.95 0.93 18.87
C ALA A 757 -16.56 2.37 18.49
N SER A 758 -15.36 2.83 18.85
CA SER A 758 -14.87 4.17 18.52
C SER A 758 -14.59 4.34 17.02
N ALA A 759 -14.11 3.31 16.34
CA ALA A 759 -13.88 3.30 14.89
C ALA A 759 -15.17 3.52 14.07
N GLN A 760 -16.33 3.14 14.60
CA GLN A 760 -17.63 3.33 13.96
C GLN A 760 -18.25 4.72 14.20
N ILE A 761 -17.70 5.53 15.12
CA ILE A 761 -18.25 6.84 15.47
C ILE A 761 -17.68 7.92 14.51
N GLN A 762 -18.51 8.33 13.54
CA GLN A 762 -18.22 9.39 12.57
C GLN A 762 -18.26 10.81 13.18
N ASP A 763 -17.69 10.99 14.37
CA ASP A 763 -17.61 12.28 15.05
C ASP A 763 -16.24 12.91 14.81
N GLN A 764 -16.24 14.02 14.06
CA GLN A 764 -15.05 14.83 13.77
C GLN A 764 -14.86 15.99 14.76
N GLN A 765 -15.81 16.24 15.67
CA GLN A 765 -15.74 17.33 16.65
C GLN A 765 -15.03 16.90 17.94
N ILE A 766 -14.29 17.83 18.55
CA ILE A 766 -13.57 17.63 19.82
C ILE A 766 -14.33 18.35 20.93
N GLY A 767 -15.11 17.58 21.70
CA GLY A 767 -15.99 18.09 22.75
C GLY A 767 -17.32 18.61 22.23
N SER A 768 -18.23 18.96 23.14
CA SER A 768 -19.55 19.53 22.85
C SER A 768 -19.58 21.06 22.77
N ASP A 769 -18.57 21.72 23.34
CA ASP A 769 -18.58 23.14 23.69
C ASP A 769 -17.39 23.87 23.06
N LEU A 770 -17.48 25.19 22.92
CA LEU A 770 -16.39 26.01 22.37
C LEU A 770 -15.22 26.12 23.36
N ILE A 771 -14.07 25.56 23.01
CA ILE A 771 -12.85 25.65 23.82
C ILE A 771 -12.09 26.90 23.39
N ASN A 772 -11.84 27.81 24.33
CA ASN A 772 -11.25 29.14 24.06
C ASN A 772 -12.00 29.97 22.98
N GLY A 773 -13.33 29.79 22.87
CA GLY A 773 -14.17 30.48 21.88
C GLY A 773 -14.04 29.96 20.45
N VAL A 774 -13.41 28.80 20.26
CA VAL A 774 -13.15 28.14 18.98
C VAL A 774 -13.85 26.77 18.95
N SER A 775 -14.35 26.36 17.79
CA SER A 775 -14.87 25.02 17.55
C SER A 775 -13.71 24.13 17.10
N TRP A 776 -13.46 23.04 17.82
CA TRP A 776 -12.29 22.19 17.56
C TRP A 776 -12.69 20.91 16.82
N THR A 777 -11.93 20.58 15.77
CA THR A 777 -12.12 19.36 14.98
C THR A 777 -10.86 18.52 14.94
N LYS A 778 -11.01 17.22 14.66
CA LYS A 778 -9.90 16.31 14.40
C LYS A 778 -9.27 16.67 13.06
N ASN A 779 -7.95 16.85 13.01
CA ASN A 779 -7.30 16.99 11.71
C ASN A 779 -7.39 15.67 10.92
N ILE A 780 -7.72 15.79 9.63
CA ILE A 780 -7.72 14.72 8.65
C ILE A 780 -6.68 15.12 7.60
N PRO A 781 -5.45 14.57 7.65
CA PRO A 781 -4.32 15.10 6.88
C PRO A 781 -4.34 14.70 5.39
N TYR A 782 -4.99 13.60 5.05
CA TYR A 782 -5.07 13.02 3.69
C TYR A 782 -6.50 12.50 3.43
N ASP A 783 -6.85 12.16 2.17
CA ASP A 783 -8.27 11.97 1.78
C ASP A 783 -8.94 10.75 2.46
N GLU A 784 -9.87 11.02 3.37
CA GLU A 784 -10.60 9.99 4.13
C GLU A 784 -11.61 9.19 3.28
N THR A 785 -11.87 9.60 2.03
CA THR A 785 -12.80 8.90 1.13
C THR A 785 -12.18 7.73 0.38
N GLU A 786 -10.85 7.58 0.43
CA GLU A 786 -10.13 6.42 -0.12
C GLU A 786 -10.01 5.26 0.90
N ARG A 787 -10.32 5.50 2.18
CA ARG A 787 -10.35 4.47 3.25
C ARG A 787 -11.69 3.75 3.36
N LYS A 788 -11.65 2.42 3.49
CA LYS A 788 -12.79 1.60 3.92
C LYS A 788 -13.17 1.89 5.39
N VAL A 789 -14.35 1.45 5.81
CA VAL A 789 -14.81 1.62 7.20
C VAL A 789 -13.92 0.84 8.18
N GLU A 790 -13.40 -0.34 7.80
CA GLU A 790 -12.45 -1.09 8.62
C GLU A 790 -11.11 -0.35 8.81
N GLU A 791 -10.69 0.45 7.82
CA GLU A 791 -9.39 1.15 7.78
C GLU A 791 -9.40 2.49 8.55
N LYS A 792 -10.53 2.89 9.15
CA LYS A 792 -10.64 4.17 9.88
C LYS A 792 -9.90 4.17 11.22
N SER A 793 -9.73 3.01 11.84
CA SER A 793 -8.81 2.83 12.97
C SER A 793 -7.43 2.43 12.46
N GLY A 794 -6.57 3.41 12.25
CA GLY A 794 -5.21 3.26 11.71
C GLY A 794 -4.35 4.47 12.08
N ALA A 795 -3.16 4.57 11.49
CA ALA A 795 -2.37 5.81 11.44
C ALA A 795 -2.21 6.29 10.00
N TRP A 796 -1.62 7.46 9.78
CA TRP A 796 -1.11 7.90 8.48
C TRP A 796 0.42 7.93 8.52
N SER A 797 1.11 7.55 7.45
CA SER A 797 2.51 7.97 7.28
C SER A 797 2.55 9.47 6.96
N ASP A 798 3.66 10.13 7.26
CA ASP A 798 3.86 11.54 6.87
C ASP A 798 4.04 11.76 5.35
N GLN A 799 4.13 10.68 4.58
CA GLN A 799 4.05 10.66 3.11
C GLN A 799 2.60 10.56 2.60
N GLY A 800 1.61 10.39 3.47
CA GLY A 800 0.19 10.31 3.12
C GLY A 800 -0.37 8.91 2.92
N GLU A 801 0.40 7.87 3.22
CA GLU A 801 -0.08 6.49 3.10
C GLU A 801 -0.98 6.14 4.29
N ALA A 802 -2.11 5.49 4.00
CA ALA A 802 -2.95 4.89 5.02
C ALA A 802 -2.23 3.68 5.62
N LEU A 803 -1.96 3.71 6.93
CA LEU A 803 -1.40 2.58 7.68
C LEU A 803 -2.52 1.88 8.47
N PRO A 804 -3.12 0.79 7.93
CA PRO A 804 -3.81 -0.23 8.72
C PRO A 804 -2.75 -1.14 9.40
N TRP A 805 -3.17 -2.15 10.15
CA TRP A 805 -2.31 -2.81 11.15
C TRP A 805 -1.69 -4.18 10.75
N GLU A 806 -1.57 -4.58 9.45
CA GLU A 806 -1.46 -6.04 9.09
C GLU A 806 -0.37 -6.62 8.13
N ALA A 807 0.36 -5.89 7.27
CA ALA A 807 0.91 -6.47 6.00
C ALA A 807 2.48 -6.67 5.88
N LEU A 808 2.95 -7.94 5.84
CA LEU A 808 4.29 -8.55 6.41
C LEU A 808 4.41 -9.81 5.31
N LEU A 809 5.46 -10.50 4.73
CA LEU A 809 6.95 -10.62 4.79
C LEU A 809 7.70 -10.82 3.43
N ALA A 810 9.03 -10.57 3.37
CA ALA A 810 10.13 -11.35 2.72
C ALA A 810 10.46 -11.26 1.21
N GLY A 811 9.50 -10.99 0.33
CA GLY A 811 9.72 -11.05 -1.13
C GLY A 811 9.55 -12.44 -1.76
N TYR A 812 9.21 -13.45 -0.96
CA TYR A 812 8.68 -14.72 -1.43
C TYR A 812 7.24 -14.54 -1.97
N PRO A 813 6.76 -15.43 -2.87
CA PRO A 813 5.36 -15.42 -3.28
C PRO A 813 4.50 -15.82 -2.08
N THR A 814 3.30 -15.25 -1.99
CA THR A 814 2.38 -15.51 -0.88
C THR A 814 2.05 -17.02 -0.79
N PRO A 815 2.32 -17.69 0.34
CA PRO A 815 2.16 -19.14 0.46
C PRO A 815 0.69 -19.56 0.55
N THR A 816 0.41 -20.79 0.10
CA THR A 816 -0.86 -21.47 0.36
C THR A 816 -0.71 -22.42 1.54
N LEU A 817 -1.52 -22.27 2.59
CA LEU A 817 -1.54 -23.14 3.77
C LEU A 817 -2.47 -24.34 3.53
N ILE A 818 -1.86 -25.52 3.40
CA ILE A 818 -2.56 -26.78 3.14
C ILE A 818 -3.05 -27.39 4.46
N ASN A 819 -4.29 -27.89 4.47
CA ASN A 819 -5.03 -28.38 5.64
C ASN A 819 -5.31 -27.30 6.72
N TRP A 820 -5.48 -26.02 6.35
CA TRP A 820 -5.67 -24.96 7.35
C TRP A 820 -6.94 -25.18 8.21
N GLY A 821 -6.81 -25.05 9.53
CA GLY A 821 -7.87 -25.31 10.50
C GLY A 821 -8.29 -26.79 10.68
N ALA A 822 -7.67 -27.73 9.97
CA ALA A 822 -7.95 -29.16 10.12
C ALA A 822 -7.37 -29.73 11.44
N LYS A 823 -7.93 -30.86 11.90
CA LYS A 823 -7.45 -31.58 13.09
C LYS A 823 -7.24 -33.06 12.78
N PHE A 824 -6.15 -33.61 13.31
CA PHE A 824 -5.67 -34.96 13.04
C PHE A 824 -5.55 -35.72 14.36
N ASP A 825 -6.70 -36.14 14.89
CA ASP A 825 -6.85 -36.75 16.21
C ASP A 825 -7.16 -38.27 16.15
N ASP A 826 -7.04 -38.91 14.98
CA ASP A 826 -7.39 -40.32 14.80
C ASP A 826 -6.35 -41.24 15.46
N LYS A 827 -6.69 -41.72 16.66
CA LYS A 827 -5.85 -42.62 17.47
C LYS A 827 -5.59 -43.99 16.85
N THR A 828 -6.22 -44.33 15.72
CA THR A 828 -5.91 -45.55 14.95
C THR A 828 -4.77 -45.35 13.95
N LEU A 829 -4.35 -44.11 13.70
CA LEU A 829 -3.30 -43.72 12.76
C LEU A 829 -2.09 -43.09 13.50
N VAL A 830 -0.88 -43.37 13.01
CA VAL A 830 0.36 -42.72 13.49
C VAL A 830 0.26 -41.22 13.26
N ALA A 831 0.70 -40.46 14.27
CA ALA A 831 0.57 -39.00 14.33
C ALA A 831 -0.86 -38.49 14.02
N GLY A 832 -1.88 -39.26 14.39
CA GLY A 832 -3.29 -38.90 14.22
C GLY A 832 -3.79 -38.87 12.77
N GLY A 833 -2.98 -39.37 11.83
CA GLY A 833 -3.23 -39.31 10.39
C GLY A 833 -2.57 -38.14 9.66
N SER A 834 -1.80 -37.28 10.34
CA SER A 834 -1.20 -36.07 9.76
C SER A 834 -0.29 -36.34 8.54
N HIS A 835 0.53 -37.40 8.55
CA HIS A 835 1.36 -37.76 7.40
C HIS A 835 0.53 -38.20 6.18
N LEU A 836 -0.64 -38.83 6.38
CA LEU A 836 -1.58 -39.15 5.30
C LEU A 836 -2.23 -37.86 4.77
N ALA A 837 -2.59 -36.93 5.66
CA ALA A 837 -3.15 -35.62 5.30
C ALA A 837 -2.16 -34.70 4.56
N LYS A 838 -0.86 -34.79 4.84
CA LYS A 838 0.20 -34.10 4.09
C LYS A 838 0.23 -34.58 2.62
N ILE A 839 -0.05 -35.86 2.36
CA ILE A 839 -0.17 -36.40 1.00
C ILE A 839 -1.52 -36.00 0.37
N SER A 840 -2.64 -36.23 1.06
CA SER A 840 -3.97 -36.02 0.46
C SER A 840 -4.32 -34.55 0.23
N GLY A 841 -4.03 -33.65 1.18
CA GLY A 841 -4.33 -32.23 1.05
C GLY A 841 -3.52 -31.53 -0.04
N VAL A 842 -2.23 -31.87 -0.17
CA VAL A 842 -1.38 -31.36 -1.26
C VAL A 842 -1.88 -31.88 -2.61
N LEU A 843 -2.30 -33.15 -2.69
CA LEU A 843 -2.92 -33.70 -3.90
C LEU A 843 -4.25 -33.02 -4.25
N GLU A 844 -5.09 -32.72 -3.26
CA GLU A 844 -6.35 -32.01 -3.47
C GLU A 844 -6.12 -30.59 -3.99
N TYR A 845 -5.19 -29.84 -3.40
CA TYR A 845 -4.77 -28.54 -3.92
C TYR A 845 -4.21 -28.63 -5.35
N LEU A 846 -3.28 -29.56 -5.61
CA LEU A 846 -2.74 -29.80 -6.96
C LEU A 846 -3.81 -30.19 -7.98
N ARG A 847 -4.95 -30.75 -7.55
CA ARG A 847 -6.11 -31.04 -8.42
C ARG A 847 -6.94 -29.81 -8.76
N THR A 848 -6.96 -28.77 -7.92
CA THR A 848 -7.58 -27.46 -8.26
C THR A 848 -6.84 -26.72 -9.38
N LEU A 849 -5.52 -26.94 -9.51
CA LEU A 849 -4.70 -26.33 -10.55
C LEU A 849 -4.97 -26.98 -11.92
N GLY A 850 -5.34 -26.16 -12.90
CA GLY A 850 -5.65 -26.59 -14.26
C GLY A 850 -4.41 -26.96 -15.08
N PRO A 851 -4.59 -27.66 -16.22
CA PRO A 851 -3.48 -28.14 -17.05
C PRO A 851 -2.62 -27.01 -17.64
N GLU A 852 -3.15 -25.80 -17.74
CA GLU A 852 -2.43 -24.59 -18.16
C GLU A 852 -1.31 -24.19 -17.19
N ARG A 853 -1.34 -24.66 -15.94
CA ARG A 853 -0.33 -24.42 -14.90
C ARG A 853 0.66 -25.55 -14.72
N ASN A 854 0.62 -26.60 -15.56
CA ASN A 854 1.48 -27.79 -15.37
C ASN A 854 2.99 -27.47 -15.37
N ASP A 855 3.39 -26.39 -16.05
CA ASP A 855 4.78 -25.94 -16.17
C ASP A 855 5.23 -24.96 -15.08
N ASP A 856 4.30 -24.45 -14.26
CA ASP A 856 4.59 -23.60 -13.10
C ASP A 856 5.51 -24.33 -12.11
N LEU A 857 6.41 -23.59 -11.47
CA LEU A 857 7.26 -24.12 -10.41
C LEU A 857 6.55 -24.07 -9.06
N LEU A 858 6.49 -25.22 -8.39
CA LEU A 858 5.97 -25.37 -7.03
C LEU A 858 7.13 -25.72 -6.09
N LEU A 859 7.24 -24.96 -5.00
CA LEU A 859 8.10 -25.25 -3.86
C LEU A 859 7.21 -25.69 -2.68
N LEU A 860 7.36 -26.95 -2.27
CA LEU A 860 6.73 -27.52 -1.08
C LEU A 860 7.73 -27.47 0.08
N VAL A 861 7.27 -27.10 1.27
CA VAL A 861 8.06 -27.02 2.51
C VAL A 861 7.24 -27.50 3.71
N ASP A 862 7.91 -27.97 4.76
CA ASP A 862 7.28 -28.36 6.02
C ASP A 862 7.17 -27.15 6.96
N GLY A 863 5.94 -26.68 7.18
CA GLY A 863 5.64 -25.37 7.80
C GLY A 863 6.05 -25.21 9.28
N TYR A 864 6.49 -26.27 9.96
CA TYR A 864 6.92 -26.22 11.36
C TYR A 864 8.44 -26.26 11.58
N ASP A 865 9.20 -26.63 10.55
CA ASP A 865 10.62 -27.01 10.66
C ASP A 865 11.55 -26.31 9.65
N ILE A 866 11.05 -25.52 8.70
CA ILE A 866 11.85 -24.93 7.61
C ILE A 866 11.93 -23.41 7.68
N TRP A 867 13.14 -22.87 7.46
CA TRP A 867 13.41 -21.45 7.24
C TRP A 867 13.98 -21.20 5.83
N PHE A 868 13.71 -20.02 5.29
CA PHE A 868 14.29 -19.53 4.02
C PHE A 868 15.53 -18.69 4.32
N GLN A 869 16.59 -18.83 3.53
CA GLN A 869 17.84 -18.06 3.66
C GLN A 869 18.16 -17.19 2.45
N LEU A 870 17.96 -17.67 1.21
CA LEU A 870 18.32 -16.94 -0.01
C LEU A 870 17.10 -16.33 -0.71
N ARG A 871 17.33 -15.55 -1.77
CA ARG A 871 16.25 -14.99 -2.60
C ARG A 871 15.67 -16.04 -3.55
N PRO A 872 14.38 -15.93 -3.97
CA PRO A 872 13.76 -16.88 -4.88
C PRO A 872 14.51 -17.08 -6.21
N SER A 873 15.19 -16.06 -6.74
CA SER A 873 16.00 -16.17 -7.96
C SER A 873 17.15 -17.16 -7.85
N ALA A 874 17.84 -17.22 -6.70
CA ALA A 874 18.90 -18.20 -6.46
C ALA A 874 18.33 -19.64 -6.42
N LEU A 875 17.17 -19.84 -5.77
CA LEU A 875 16.49 -21.14 -5.74
C LEU A 875 16.04 -21.58 -7.15
N VAL A 876 15.46 -20.69 -7.95
CA VAL A 876 15.06 -21.01 -9.34
C VAL A 876 16.29 -21.32 -10.20
N SER A 877 17.36 -20.52 -10.13
CA SER A 877 18.61 -20.77 -10.86
C SER A 877 19.21 -22.14 -10.50
N ARG A 878 19.28 -22.48 -9.21
CA ARG A 878 19.73 -23.79 -8.71
C ARG A 878 18.85 -24.94 -9.17
N PHE A 879 17.53 -24.75 -9.20
CA PHE A 879 16.60 -25.76 -9.71
C PHE A 879 16.91 -26.12 -11.18
N HIS A 880 17.20 -25.13 -12.03
CA HIS A 880 17.63 -25.39 -13.40
C HIS A 880 19.01 -26.06 -13.46
N ALA A 881 20.01 -25.54 -12.75
CA ALA A 881 21.37 -26.09 -12.72
C ALA A 881 21.42 -27.57 -12.29
N ILE A 882 20.73 -27.94 -11.19
CA ILE A 882 20.69 -29.31 -10.67
C ILE A 882 19.99 -30.25 -11.67
N ASN A 883 18.92 -29.82 -12.34
CA ASN A 883 18.25 -30.64 -13.35
C ASN A 883 19.09 -30.80 -14.63
N ASN A 884 19.92 -29.81 -14.98
CA ASN A 884 20.83 -29.88 -16.13
C ASN A 884 22.06 -30.76 -15.85
N GLU A 885 22.67 -30.66 -14.65
CA GLU A 885 23.69 -31.61 -14.20
C GLU A 885 23.12 -33.03 -14.13
N ALA A 886 21.95 -33.20 -13.52
CA ALA A 886 21.31 -34.50 -13.40
C ALA A 886 20.94 -35.11 -14.76
N SER A 887 20.46 -34.31 -15.71
CA SER A 887 20.19 -34.77 -17.09
C SER A 887 21.46 -35.27 -17.77
N THR A 888 22.58 -34.56 -17.58
CA THR A 888 23.91 -35.00 -18.05
C THR A 888 24.33 -36.31 -17.38
N ARG A 889 24.19 -36.40 -16.05
CA ARG A 889 24.48 -37.60 -15.26
C ARG A 889 23.63 -38.80 -15.68
N ILE A 890 22.33 -38.62 -15.92
CA ILE A 890 21.40 -39.66 -16.39
C ILE A 890 21.81 -40.16 -17.78
N GLN A 891 22.17 -39.26 -18.71
CA GLN A 891 22.69 -39.65 -20.02
C GLN A 891 24.01 -40.42 -19.93
N GLN A 892 24.88 -40.13 -18.96
CA GLN A 892 26.12 -40.90 -18.72
C GLN A 892 25.84 -42.26 -18.05
N THR A 893 24.98 -42.33 -17.03
CA THR A 893 24.72 -43.56 -16.27
C THR A 893 23.89 -44.56 -17.05
N MET A 894 22.83 -44.10 -17.76
CA MET A 894 21.96 -44.92 -18.62
C MET A 894 22.52 -45.10 -20.04
N GLY A 895 23.33 -44.16 -20.51
CA GLY A 895 23.73 -44.05 -21.92
C GLY A 895 22.70 -43.24 -22.71
N SER A 896 23.17 -42.23 -23.45
CA SER A 896 22.33 -41.24 -24.14
C SER A 896 21.19 -41.83 -24.97
N LYS A 897 21.45 -42.92 -25.72
CA LYS A 897 20.42 -43.62 -26.50
C LYS A 897 19.29 -44.20 -25.65
N ALA A 898 19.57 -44.69 -24.44
CA ALA A 898 18.54 -45.24 -23.55
C ALA A 898 17.72 -44.13 -22.89
N ALA A 899 18.39 -43.10 -22.35
CA ALA A 899 17.73 -41.95 -21.74
C ALA A 899 16.80 -41.22 -22.73
N ALA A 900 17.26 -41.00 -23.97
CA ALA A 900 16.47 -40.37 -25.02
C ALA A 900 15.34 -41.26 -25.58
N ALA A 901 15.49 -42.60 -25.56
CA ALA A 901 14.45 -43.51 -26.06
C ALA A 901 13.29 -43.70 -25.08
N GLU A 902 13.56 -43.65 -23.77
CA GLU A 902 12.53 -43.79 -22.72
C GLU A 902 12.07 -42.41 -22.17
N GLY A 903 12.61 -41.30 -22.68
CA GLY A 903 12.16 -39.93 -22.37
C GLY A 903 12.55 -39.37 -20.99
N ILE A 904 13.60 -39.91 -20.37
CA ILE A 904 13.94 -39.64 -18.97
C ILE A 904 14.43 -38.21 -18.77
N THR A 905 13.70 -37.42 -17.97
CA THR A 905 14.03 -36.04 -17.60
C THR A 905 13.76 -35.80 -16.12
N GLN A 906 14.63 -35.04 -15.44
CA GLN A 906 14.45 -34.68 -14.03
C GLN A 906 13.65 -33.37 -13.93
N ASN A 907 12.57 -33.37 -13.15
CA ASN A 907 11.61 -32.27 -13.02
C ASN A 907 11.16 -32.00 -11.57
N ILE A 908 11.61 -32.82 -10.62
CA ILE A 908 11.35 -32.71 -9.19
C ILE A 908 12.68 -32.94 -8.45
N ILE A 909 13.03 -32.07 -7.52
CA ILE A 909 14.20 -32.20 -6.65
C ILE A 909 13.72 -32.21 -5.20
N PHE A 910 14.13 -33.23 -4.44
CA PHE A 910 14.03 -33.26 -2.98
C PHE A 910 15.40 -32.96 -2.35
N SER A 911 15.40 -32.44 -1.12
CA SER A 911 16.60 -32.38 -0.30
C SER A 911 17.21 -33.77 -0.04
N ALA A 912 18.52 -33.83 0.20
CA ALA A 912 19.24 -35.07 0.50
C ALA A 912 19.77 -35.12 1.94
N GLN A 913 19.62 -36.29 2.58
CA GLN A 913 20.17 -36.63 3.89
C GLN A 913 21.23 -37.75 3.81
N LYS A 914 22.07 -37.87 4.84
CA LYS A 914 23.20 -38.82 4.88
C LYS A 914 22.81 -40.28 5.16
N ARG A 915 21.68 -40.50 5.84
CA ARG A 915 21.23 -41.83 6.29
C ARG A 915 20.01 -42.31 5.51
N CYS A 916 20.01 -43.57 5.07
CA CYS A 916 18.76 -44.19 4.60
C CYS A 916 17.82 -44.47 5.79
N TRP A 917 16.59 -43.97 5.73
CA TRP A 917 15.59 -44.13 6.78
C TRP A 917 14.18 -43.94 6.19
N PRO A 918 13.14 -44.68 6.65
CA PRO A 918 13.17 -45.77 7.64
C PRO A 918 13.59 -47.14 7.06
N TRP A 919 13.93 -47.19 5.78
CA TRP A 919 14.27 -48.39 5.01
C TRP A 919 15.60 -49.04 5.41
N LYS A 920 15.77 -50.33 5.11
CA LYS A 920 16.99 -51.11 5.38
C LYS A 920 17.96 -51.06 4.21
N PRO A 921 19.27 -51.32 4.41
CA PRO A 921 20.26 -51.33 3.33
C PRO A 921 19.91 -52.23 2.13
N GLU A 922 19.13 -53.29 2.36
CA GLU A 922 18.71 -54.25 1.34
C GLU A 922 17.44 -53.85 0.57
N ASP A 923 16.76 -52.75 0.96
CA ASP A 923 15.55 -52.24 0.31
C ASP A 923 15.92 -51.27 -0.85
N PRO A 924 15.14 -51.20 -1.95
CA PRO A 924 15.45 -50.35 -3.11
C PRO A 924 15.76 -48.87 -2.78
N PRO A 925 15.06 -48.20 -1.83
CA PRO A 925 15.37 -46.83 -1.44
C PRO A 925 16.78 -46.62 -0.87
N CYS A 926 17.48 -47.68 -0.48
CA CYS A 926 18.84 -47.61 0.06
C CYS A 926 19.92 -48.11 -0.91
N TYR A 927 19.65 -49.16 -1.69
CA TYR A 927 20.66 -49.70 -2.63
C TYR A 927 20.51 -49.18 -4.07
N ALA A 928 19.29 -48.96 -4.56
CA ALA A 928 19.04 -48.64 -5.97
C ALA A 928 19.31 -47.15 -6.29
N VAL A 929 19.12 -46.27 -5.31
CA VAL A 929 19.34 -44.83 -5.47
C VAL A 929 20.81 -44.52 -5.85
N PRO A 930 21.07 -43.55 -6.74
CA PRO A 930 22.42 -43.21 -7.18
C PRO A 930 23.38 -42.88 -6.03
N GLN A 931 24.68 -42.91 -6.33
CA GLN A 931 25.68 -42.32 -5.45
C GLN A 931 25.63 -40.79 -5.51
N SER A 932 26.10 -40.16 -4.42
CA SER A 932 26.24 -38.71 -4.32
C SER A 932 27.18 -38.16 -5.40
N SER A 933 26.88 -36.98 -5.95
CA SER A 933 27.81 -36.27 -6.85
C SER A 933 28.94 -35.54 -6.12
N LEU A 934 28.86 -35.41 -4.79
CA LEU A 934 29.94 -34.85 -3.95
C LEU A 934 31.24 -35.67 -4.06
N PRO A 935 32.43 -35.06 -3.95
CA PRO A 935 33.72 -35.77 -4.03
C PRO A 935 33.83 -36.97 -3.09
N ASN A 936 34.39 -38.08 -3.57
CA ASN A 936 34.51 -39.34 -2.81
C ASN A 936 35.41 -39.26 -1.56
N ASP A 937 36.12 -38.14 -1.39
CA ASP A 937 37.07 -37.82 -0.32
C ASP A 937 36.72 -36.52 0.41
N ILE A 938 35.49 -35.99 0.23
CA ILE A 938 35.09 -34.67 0.74
C ILE A 938 35.31 -34.52 2.26
N TYR A 939 35.07 -35.56 3.05
CA TYR A 939 35.29 -35.56 4.50
C TYR A 939 36.66 -36.09 4.95
N GLY A 940 37.56 -36.40 3.99
CA GLY A 940 38.83 -37.11 4.18
C GLY A 940 38.77 -38.59 3.76
N PRO A 941 39.79 -39.40 4.09
CA PRO A 941 39.87 -40.82 3.70
C PRO A 941 38.81 -41.71 4.39
N GLU A 942 38.11 -41.19 5.40
CA GLU A 942 37.02 -41.84 6.12
C GLU A 942 35.63 -41.50 5.53
N THR A 943 35.58 -40.85 4.36
CA THR A 943 34.32 -40.54 3.65
C THR A 943 33.52 -41.81 3.36
N ASP A 944 32.22 -41.79 3.68
CA ASP A 944 31.29 -42.93 3.61
C ASP A 944 31.67 -44.15 4.47
N THR A 945 32.47 -43.95 5.53
CA THR A 945 32.79 -45.00 6.52
C THR A 945 32.13 -44.73 7.88
N ASP A 946 31.77 -45.82 8.57
CA ASP A 946 31.29 -45.76 9.96
C ASP A 946 32.48 -45.57 10.91
N ILE A 947 32.51 -44.42 11.59
CA ILE A 947 33.57 -44.02 12.52
C ILE A 947 33.34 -44.49 13.97
N GLY A 948 32.27 -45.27 14.23
CA GLY A 948 32.08 -45.98 15.49
C GLY A 948 31.46 -45.14 16.60
N PHE A 949 32.17 -44.99 17.73
CA PHE A 949 31.61 -44.46 18.99
C PHE A 949 31.38 -42.94 19.04
N GLU A 950 31.39 -42.25 17.90
CA GLU A 950 31.01 -40.85 17.84
C GLU A 950 29.50 -40.66 18.05
N LYS A 951 29.10 -39.49 18.57
CA LYS A 951 27.69 -39.18 18.82
C LYS A 951 26.85 -39.19 17.53
N ASN A 952 27.48 -38.83 16.41
CA ASN A 952 26.92 -38.92 15.07
C ASN A 952 27.76 -39.87 14.18
N PRO A 953 27.44 -41.18 14.12
CA PRO A 953 28.18 -42.13 13.27
C PRO A 953 28.00 -41.86 11.76
N TYR A 954 27.05 -40.98 11.38
CA TYR A 954 26.81 -40.62 9.99
C TYR A 954 27.55 -39.35 9.54
N VAL A 955 28.29 -38.66 10.41
CA VAL A 955 28.89 -37.35 10.10
C VAL A 955 29.85 -37.38 8.90
N LYS A 956 30.53 -38.51 8.66
CA LYS A 956 31.45 -38.70 7.51
C LYS A 956 30.81 -39.26 6.24
N PHE A 957 29.50 -39.50 6.22
CA PHE A 957 28.78 -39.96 5.03
C PHE A 957 28.37 -38.79 4.14
N ARG A 958 28.38 -39.00 2.83
CA ARG A 958 27.80 -38.06 1.87
C ARG A 958 26.29 -38.13 1.89
N GLN A 959 25.67 -36.97 1.72
CA GLN A 959 24.25 -36.79 1.42
C GLN A 959 23.90 -37.64 0.19
N ARG A 960 22.94 -38.57 0.32
CA ARG A 960 22.62 -39.57 -0.71
C ARG A 960 21.13 -39.96 -0.78
N TYR A 961 20.40 -39.85 0.33
CA TYR A 961 19.04 -40.38 0.46
C TYR A 961 18.01 -39.24 0.51
N LEU A 962 16.79 -39.49 0.02
CA LEU A 962 15.72 -38.49 -0.02
C LEU A 962 15.38 -37.96 1.38
N ASN A 963 14.99 -36.69 1.49
CA ASN A 963 14.32 -36.11 2.65
C ASN A 963 13.00 -35.44 2.22
N SER A 964 11.87 -35.70 2.91
CA SER A 964 10.53 -35.22 2.50
C SER A 964 10.03 -33.94 3.21
N GLY A 965 10.92 -33.14 3.79
CA GLY A 965 10.54 -31.83 4.30
C GLY A 965 10.27 -30.81 3.19
N ASP A 966 11.15 -30.78 2.21
CA ASP A 966 11.14 -29.82 1.11
C ASP A 966 11.32 -30.52 -0.25
N ALA A 967 10.61 -30.00 -1.24
CA ALA A 967 10.69 -30.45 -2.62
C ALA A 967 10.32 -29.32 -3.59
N MET A 968 11.10 -29.15 -4.66
CA MET A 968 10.85 -28.16 -5.71
C MET A 968 10.66 -28.86 -7.05
N GLY A 969 9.67 -28.45 -7.85
CA GLY A 969 9.39 -29.09 -9.14
C GLY A 969 8.20 -28.52 -9.90
N ARG A 970 8.02 -28.98 -11.14
CA ARG A 970 6.88 -28.55 -11.98
C ARG A 970 5.56 -29.10 -11.43
N VAL A 971 4.50 -28.28 -11.40
CA VAL A 971 3.17 -28.65 -10.91
C VAL A 971 2.64 -29.95 -11.53
N GLY A 972 2.79 -30.14 -12.84
CA GLY A 972 2.33 -31.35 -13.54
C GLY A 972 3.07 -32.62 -13.11
N ALA A 973 4.37 -32.52 -12.84
CA ALA A 973 5.17 -33.64 -12.33
C ALA A 973 4.85 -33.93 -10.85
N MET A 974 4.76 -32.88 -10.03
CA MET A 974 4.32 -32.99 -8.62
C MET A 974 2.94 -33.65 -8.50
N LYS A 975 1.99 -33.29 -9.35
CA LYS A 975 0.65 -33.88 -9.41
C LYS A 975 0.71 -35.40 -9.65
N ALA A 976 1.48 -35.84 -10.65
CA ALA A 976 1.67 -37.27 -10.93
C ALA A 976 2.36 -38.03 -9.77
N LEU A 977 3.35 -37.41 -9.12
CA LEU A 977 4.03 -37.97 -7.95
C LEU A 977 3.07 -38.11 -6.75
N PHE A 978 2.27 -37.08 -6.46
CA PHE A 978 1.33 -37.11 -5.34
C PHE A 978 0.15 -38.06 -5.57
N GLU A 979 -0.29 -38.27 -6.82
CA GLU A 979 -1.23 -39.34 -7.16
C GLU A 979 -0.63 -40.72 -6.85
N ARG A 980 0.62 -40.98 -7.23
CA ARG A 980 1.31 -42.23 -6.89
C ARG A 980 1.56 -42.39 -5.38
N ALA A 981 1.84 -41.31 -4.68
CA ALA A 981 1.99 -41.31 -3.22
C ALA A 981 0.67 -41.68 -2.54
N MET A 982 -0.47 -41.15 -3.01
CA MET A 982 -1.79 -41.52 -2.52
C MET A 982 -2.12 -42.99 -2.80
N GLU A 983 -1.83 -43.50 -4.01
CA GLU A 983 -2.01 -44.92 -4.33
C GLU A 983 -1.23 -45.88 -3.42
N LYS A 984 -0.05 -45.49 -2.92
CA LYS A 984 0.72 -46.28 -1.94
C LYS A 984 0.16 -46.08 -0.53
N ALA A 985 -0.15 -44.84 -0.15
CA ALA A 985 -0.71 -44.46 1.14
C ALA A 985 -2.06 -45.11 1.44
N GLU A 986 -2.93 -45.31 0.45
CA GLU A 986 -4.22 -46.01 0.62
C GLU A 986 -4.06 -47.50 0.95
N LYS A 987 -2.95 -48.14 0.52
CA LYS A 987 -2.66 -49.56 0.75
C LYS A 987 -2.05 -49.83 2.12
N ASP A 988 -1.31 -48.87 2.66
CA ASP A 988 -0.73 -48.89 4.01
C ASP A 988 -1.05 -47.56 4.71
N ARG A 989 -2.32 -47.34 5.08
CA ARG A 989 -2.77 -46.06 5.70
C ARG A 989 -2.06 -45.70 7.00
N ASN A 990 -1.24 -46.60 7.56
CA ASN A 990 -0.46 -46.40 8.77
C ASN A 990 1.06 -46.47 8.51
N PHE A 991 1.49 -46.01 7.33
CA PHE A 991 2.88 -46.06 6.84
C PHE A 991 3.92 -45.34 7.71
N GLY A 992 3.52 -44.61 8.75
CA GLY A 992 4.39 -44.04 9.78
C GLY A 992 4.91 -42.64 9.49
N SER A 993 5.50 -42.41 8.31
CA SER A 993 5.97 -41.09 7.87
C SER A 993 5.97 -40.97 6.34
N ASP A 994 5.63 -39.80 5.81
CA ASP A 994 5.59 -39.46 4.38
C ASP A 994 6.93 -39.74 3.69
N GLN A 995 8.03 -39.54 4.43
CA GLN A 995 9.39 -39.94 4.10
C GLN A 995 9.49 -41.38 3.57
N LYS A 996 8.76 -42.33 4.17
CA LYS A 996 8.75 -43.74 3.75
C LYS A 996 8.25 -43.84 2.30
N ILE A 997 7.09 -43.23 2.02
CA ILE A 997 6.39 -43.32 0.73
C ILE A 997 7.19 -42.65 -0.38
N PHE A 998 7.69 -41.43 -0.18
CA PHE A 998 8.50 -40.74 -1.20
C PHE A 998 9.84 -41.44 -1.45
N SER A 999 10.47 -41.98 -0.41
CA SER A 999 11.67 -42.83 -0.58
C SER A 999 11.36 -44.10 -1.35
N GLU A 1000 10.21 -44.73 -1.13
CA GLU A 1000 9.74 -45.92 -1.86
C GLU A 1000 9.59 -45.63 -3.36
N ILE A 1001 8.92 -44.54 -3.73
CA ILE A 1001 8.72 -44.14 -5.12
C ILE A 1001 10.06 -43.81 -5.80
N PHE A 1002 10.97 -43.13 -5.10
CA PHE A 1002 12.30 -42.84 -5.64
C PHE A 1002 13.14 -44.12 -5.81
N GLY A 1003 13.10 -45.04 -4.85
CA GLY A 1003 13.75 -46.36 -4.96
C GLY A 1003 13.21 -47.19 -6.13
N ASP A 1004 11.89 -47.20 -6.32
CA ASP A 1004 11.23 -47.85 -7.46
C ASP A 1004 11.65 -47.22 -8.80
N GLN A 1005 11.70 -45.88 -8.89
CA GLN A 1005 12.12 -45.14 -10.09
C GLN A 1005 13.56 -45.50 -10.48
N GLU A 1006 14.51 -45.43 -9.56
CA GLU A 1006 15.93 -45.70 -9.87
C GLU A 1006 16.16 -47.18 -10.21
N PHE A 1007 15.38 -48.09 -9.62
CA PHE A 1007 15.34 -49.49 -10.02
C PHE A 1007 14.81 -49.66 -11.46
N GLN A 1008 13.72 -48.97 -11.84
CA GLN A 1008 13.22 -48.98 -13.22
C GLN A 1008 14.22 -48.38 -14.20
N ARG A 1009 14.95 -47.31 -13.85
CA ARG A 1009 16.01 -46.71 -14.69
C ARG A 1009 17.11 -47.72 -15.01
N GLU A 1010 17.52 -48.58 -14.08
CA GLU A 1010 18.46 -49.68 -14.39
C GLU A 1010 17.84 -50.75 -15.31
N VAL A 1011 16.56 -51.11 -15.13
CA VAL A 1011 15.86 -52.05 -16.03
C VAL A 1011 15.78 -51.49 -17.46
N MET A 1012 15.38 -50.23 -17.61
CA MET A 1012 15.37 -49.49 -18.89
C MET A 1012 16.76 -49.41 -19.53
N ARG A 1013 17.82 -49.20 -18.72
CA ARG A 1013 19.21 -49.28 -19.19
C ARG A 1013 19.52 -50.67 -19.72
N GLN A 1014 19.21 -51.74 -18.97
CA GLN A 1014 19.51 -53.12 -19.37
C GLN A 1014 18.81 -53.56 -20.65
N ARG A 1015 17.56 -53.13 -20.84
CA ARG A 1015 16.78 -53.28 -22.08
C ARG A 1015 17.51 -52.73 -23.31
N HIS A 1016 18.23 -51.62 -23.15
CA HIS A 1016 18.90 -50.89 -24.22
C HIS A 1016 20.40 -51.23 -24.43
N ARG A 1017 21.05 -51.98 -23.52
CA ARG A 1017 22.49 -52.30 -23.65
C ARG A 1017 22.77 -53.25 -24.83
N ASN A 1018 23.70 -52.85 -25.69
CA ASN A 1018 24.27 -53.73 -26.73
C ASN A 1018 25.32 -54.71 -26.16
N VAL A 1019 25.77 -55.68 -26.97
CA VAL A 1019 26.70 -56.75 -26.52
C VAL A 1019 28.03 -56.19 -26.02
N PHE A 1020 28.60 -55.18 -26.69
CA PHE A 1020 29.87 -54.56 -26.30
C PHE A 1020 29.75 -53.80 -24.97
N GLN A 1021 28.63 -53.11 -24.72
CA GLN A 1021 28.35 -52.45 -23.45
C GLN A 1021 28.22 -53.45 -22.29
N LYS A 1022 27.57 -54.60 -22.52
CA LYS A 1022 27.48 -55.68 -21.51
C LYS A 1022 28.86 -56.26 -21.17
N MET A 1023 29.75 -56.39 -22.16
CA MET A 1023 31.14 -56.81 -21.96
C MET A 1023 32.00 -55.74 -21.26
N GLY A 1024 31.78 -54.46 -21.55
CA GLY A 1024 32.47 -53.34 -20.90
C GLY A 1024 32.11 -53.17 -19.42
N ASP A 1025 30.82 -53.26 -19.07
CA ASP A 1025 30.37 -53.25 -17.66
C ASP A 1025 30.97 -54.44 -16.87
N TRP A 1026 31.13 -55.61 -17.50
CA TRP A 1026 31.79 -56.78 -16.90
C TRP A 1026 33.30 -56.57 -16.68
N LEU A 1027 34.02 -56.03 -17.68
CA LEU A 1027 35.46 -55.72 -17.57
C LEU A 1027 35.77 -54.62 -16.54
N THR A 1028 34.85 -53.69 -16.32
CA THR A 1028 35.00 -52.59 -15.35
C THR A 1028 34.48 -52.93 -13.95
N GLY A 1029 33.94 -54.14 -13.73
CA GLY A 1029 33.38 -54.55 -12.44
C GLY A 1029 32.11 -53.78 -12.04
N ARG A 1030 31.41 -53.16 -13.00
CA ARG A 1030 30.20 -52.36 -12.75
C ARG A 1030 29.00 -53.27 -12.50
N ASN A 1031 28.93 -53.77 -11.26
CA ASN A 1031 27.85 -54.62 -10.77
C ASN A 1031 26.47 -54.00 -11.05
N SER A 1032 25.54 -54.85 -11.51
CA SER A 1032 24.12 -54.52 -11.61
C SER A 1032 23.53 -54.34 -10.21
N ILE A 1033 22.75 -53.29 -9.98
CA ILE A 1033 21.95 -53.17 -8.73
C ILE A 1033 20.82 -54.20 -8.67
N LEU A 1034 20.46 -54.84 -9.79
CA LEU A 1034 19.51 -55.96 -9.81
C LEU A 1034 20.19 -57.22 -9.25
N ASN A 1035 19.71 -57.66 -8.09
CA ASN A 1035 20.05 -58.92 -7.43
C ASN A 1035 19.02 -60.01 -7.84
N PRO A 1036 19.39 -61.29 -8.04
CA PRO A 1036 18.41 -62.37 -8.31
C PRO A 1036 17.26 -62.49 -7.29
N GLN A 1037 17.40 -61.95 -6.08
CA GLN A 1037 16.28 -61.82 -5.12
C GLN A 1037 15.33 -60.65 -5.44
N SER A 1038 15.83 -59.52 -5.96
CA SER A 1038 15.01 -58.35 -6.32
C SER A 1038 14.16 -58.58 -7.58
N GLU A 1039 14.59 -59.47 -8.49
CA GLU A 1039 13.80 -59.90 -9.67
C GLU A 1039 12.40 -60.44 -9.31
N ARG A 1040 12.18 -60.87 -8.07
CA ARG A 1040 10.88 -61.41 -7.62
C ARG A 1040 9.82 -60.36 -7.33
N HIS A 1041 10.21 -59.12 -6.99
CA HIS A 1041 9.26 -58.14 -6.43
C HIS A 1041 8.70 -57.15 -7.46
N LEU A 1042 9.46 -56.78 -8.49
CA LEU A 1042 8.98 -55.92 -9.58
C LEU A 1042 9.25 -56.55 -10.95
N ARG A 1043 8.34 -57.44 -11.36
CA ARG A 1043 8.16 -57.74 -12.79
C ARG A 1043 7.64 -56.50 -13.51
N GLU A 1044 8.04 -56.31 -14.77
CA GLU A 1044 7.65 -55.19 -15.64
C GLU A 1044 6.18 -54.77 -15.46
N HIS A 1045 5.94 -53.46 -15.37
CA HIS A 1045 4.60 -52.91 -15.14
C HIS A 1045 3.71 -53.12 -16.39
N LYS A 1046 3.03 -54.27 -16.45
CA LYS A 1046 2.05 -54.65 -17.49
C LYS A 1046 0.74 -53.85 -17.36
N GLY A 1047 0.85 -52.53 -17.44
CA GLY A 1047 -0.24 -51.57 -17.25
C GLY A 1047 -0.13 -50.27 -18.07
N GLY A 1048 1.02 -49.95 -18.67
CA GLY A 1048 1.12 -48.91 -19.70
C GLY A 1048 1.63 -47.52 -19.27
N LYS A 1049 2.17 -47.37 -18.05
CA LYS A 1049 3.06 -46.26 -17.68
C LYS A 1049 4.29 -46.81 -16.93
N PRO A 1050 5.50 -46.26 -17.13
CA PRO A 1050 6.63 -46.53 -16.25
C PRO A 1050 6.44 -45.85 -14.89
N ASP A 1051 7.04 -46.40 -13.83
CA ASP A 1051 7.22 -45.72 -12.54
C ASP A 1051 8.36 -44.68 -12.63
N GLU A 1052 8.24 -43.71 -13.55
CA GLU A 1052 9.18 -42.63 -13.77
C GLU A 1052 8.48 -41.29 -13.50
N PHE A 1053 8.99 -40.52 -12.55
CA PHE A 1053 8.36 -39.29 -12.04
C PHE A 1053 9.29 -38.07 -12.13
N GLY A 1054 10.49 -38.23 -12.71
CA GLY A 1054 11.48 -37.17 -12.82
C GLY A 1054 12.07 -36.74 -11.47
N ILE A 1055 12.06 -37.62 -10.47
CA ILE A 1055 12.62 -37.34 -9.13
C ILE A 1055 14.16 -37.30 -9.20
N GLY A 1056 14.74 -36.33 -8.51
CA GLY A 1056 16.15 -36.17 -8.22
C GLY A 1056 16.40 -35.71 -6.78
N LEU A 1057 17.69 -35.60 -6.44
CA LEU A 1057 18.15 -35.20 -5.11
C LEU A 1057 19.16 -34.06 -5.19
N ASP A 1058 19.03 -33.11 -4.29
CA ASP A 1058 20.01 -32.07 -4.01
C ASP A 1058 21.11 -32.60 -3.09
N TYR A 1059 22.13 -33.24 -3.67
CA TYR A 1059 23.25 -33.82 -2.91
C TYR A 1059 24.16 -32.80 -2.24
N ALA A 1060 24.18 -31.54 -2.71
CA ALA A 1060 25.09 -30.50 -2.23
C ALA A 1060 24.45 -29.55 -1.21
N SER A 1061 23.15 -29.68 -0.96
CA SER A 1061 22.32 -28.73 -0.21
C SER A 1061 22.31 -27.33 -0.82
N LEU A 1062 22.14 -27.24 -2.14
CA LEU A 1062 21.96 -26.00 -2.89
C LEU A 1062 20.56 -25.41 -2.66
N LEU A 1063 19.50 -26.19 -2.84
CA LEU A 1063 18.14 -25.78 -2.54
C LEU A 1063 17.89 -25.87 -1.04
N GLY A 1064 18.16 -27.02 -0.42
CA GLY A 1064 17.78 -27.28 0.97
C GLY A 1064 18.79 -28.11 1.76
N HIS A 1065 18.88 -27.81 3.05
CA HIS A 1065 19.77 -28.51 3.98
C HIS A 1065 19.00 -29.13 5.15
N PRO A 1066 18.70 -30.45 5.09
CA PRO A 1066 18.26 -31.22 6.24
C PRO A 1066 19.36 -31.28 7.29
N THR A 1067 19.13 -30.64 8.43
CA THR A 1067 20.07 -30.66 9.57
C THR A 1067 20.25 -32.07 10.16
N VAL A 1068 19.27 -32.96 10.00
CA VAL A 1068 19.35 -34.34 10.53
C VAL A 1068 20.50 -35.13 9.92
N PHE A 1069 21.33 -35.71 10.79
CA PHE A 1069 22.60 -36.39 10.47
C PHE A 1069 23.72 -35.48 9.95
N ALA A 1070 23.42 -34.24 9.57
CA ALA A 1070 24.36 -33.21 9.10
C ALA A 1070 24.56 -32.08 10.14
N GLU A 1071 24.28 -32.35 11.42
CA GLU A 1071 24.27 -31.35 12.50
C GLU A 1071 25.62 -30.64 12.72
N GLU A 1072 26.70 -31.21 12.19
CA GLU A 1072 28.10 -30.78 12.34
C GLU A 1072 28.75 -30.41 10.98
N ASP A 1073 27.96 -30.29 9.91
CA ASP A 1073 28.45 -29.94 8.57
C ASP A 1073 28.62 -28.43 8.35
N SER A 1074 28.02 -27.62 9.22
CA SER A 1074 27.66 -26.23 8.93
C SER A 1074 28.07 -25.26 10.03
N ALA A 1075 28.27 -24.01 9.62
CA ALA A 1075 28.54 -22.90 10.52
C ALA A 1075 27.90 -21.60 10.00
N TRP A 1076 27.80 -20.61 10.88
CA TRP A 1076 27.44 -19.24 10.51
C TRP A 1076 28.73 -18.47 10.23
N VAL A 1077 28.95 -18.06 8.99
CA VAL A 1077 30.18 -17.35 8.57
C VAL A 1077 29.85 -16.11 7.74
N THR A 1078 30.71 -15.09 7.84
CA THR A 1078 30.68 -13.91 6.98
C THR A 1078 31.86 -13.99 6.01
N TYR A 1079 31.61 -13.90 4.71
CA TYR A 1079 32.62 -14.22 3.70
C TYR A 1079 33.74 -13.18 3.62
N ASP A 1080 33.43 -11.91 3.92
CA ASP A 1080 34.44 -10.84 4.05
C ASP A 1080 35.16 -10.82 5.41
N ASP A 1081 34.90 -11.79 6.31
CA ASP A 1081 35.79 -12.07 7.47
C ASP A 1081 36.48 -13.45 7.35
N PRO A 1082 37.72 -13.47 6.82
CA PRO A 1082 38.56 -14.67 6.83
C PRO A 1082 38.83 -15.26 8.22
N LYS A 1083 38.66 -14.51 9.32
CA LYS A 1083 38.81 -15.05 10.69
C LYS A 1083 37.60 -15.89 11.08
N SER A 1084 36.38 -15.42 10.80
CA SER A 1084 35.14 -16.20 10.94
C SER A 1084 35.26 -17.54 10.20
N ILE A 1085 35.68 -17.52 8.93
CA ILE A 1085 35.91 -18.75 8.14
C ILE A 1085 36.98 -19.64 8.76
N ALA A 1086 38.12 -19.08 9.18
CA ALA A 1086 39.21 -19.85 9.76
C ALA A 1086 38.85 -20.45 11.13
N GLN A 1087 38.09 -19.73 11.96
CA GLN A 1087 37.59 -20.21 13.25
C GLN A 1087 36.57 -21.32 13.06
N ALA A 1088 35.54 -21.11 12.23
CA ALA A 1088 34.55 -22.14 11.92
C ALA A 1088 35.19 -23.41 11.32
N SER A 1089 36.18 -23.25 10.44
CA SER A 1089 36.95 -24.37 9.90
C SER A 1089 37.73 -25.10 11.01
N ALA A 1090 38.36 -24.38 11.95
CA ALA A 1090 39.08 -24.99 13.06
C ALA A 1090 38.17 -25.72 14.06
N GLU A 1091 37.01 -25.13 14.39
CA GLU A 1091 35.99 -25.72 15.28
C GLU A 1091 35.43 -27.03 14.71
N LEU A 1092 35.13 -27.06 13.41
CA LEU A 1092 34.69 -28.27 12.70
C LEU A 1092 35.84 -29.20 12.25
N LYS A 1093 37.09 -28.90 12.65
CA LYS A 1093 38.31 -29.69 12.35
C LYS A 1093 38.58 -29.85 10.83
N ILE A 1094 38.20 -28.86 10.02
CA ILE A 1094 38.37 -28.81 8.57
C ILE A 1094 39.71 -28.13 8.26
N ALA A 1095 40.65 -28.91 7.70
CA ALA A 1095 41.97 -28.41 7.29
C ALA A 1095 42.37 -28.98 5.90
N PRO A 1096 42.81 -28.14 4.94
CA PRO A 1096 42.72 -26.67 4.95
C PRO A 1096 41.26 -26.19 4.98
N ALA A 1097 41.04 -24.91 5.29
CA ALA A 1097 39.74 -24.27 5.12
C ALA A 1097 39.29 -24.39 3.65
N ARG A 1098 38.01 -24.70 3.41
CA ARG A 1098 37.45 -24.97 2.07
C ARG A 1098 36.62 -23.81 1.51
N VAL A 1099 35.99 -23.05 2.41
CA VAL A 1099 35.19 -21.87 2.05
C VAL A 1099 36.12 -20.73 1.64
N HIS A 1100 35.89 -20.16 0.46
CA HIS A 1100 36.78 -19.16 -0.16
C HIS A 1100 36.01 -17.98 -0.77
N ASP A 1101 34.92 -18.23 -1.48
CA ASP A 1101 34.07 -17.20 -2.09
C ASP A 1101 32.63 -17.73 -2.23
N LEU A 1102 31.67 -16.82 -2.45
CA LEU A 1102 30.27 -17.15 -2.71
C LEU A 1102 30.07 -17.71 -4.12
N ALA A 1103 29.02 -18.51 -4.28
CA ALA A 1103 28.56 -18.95 -5.59
C ALA A 1103 27.88 -17.78 -6.34
N GLN A 1104 28.10 -17.71 -7.66
CA GLN A 1104 27.71 -16.55 -8.47
C GLN A 1104 26.17 -16.32 -8.48
N ASP A 1105 25.37 -17.38 -8.39
CA ASP A 1105 23.91 -17.28 -8.29
C ASP A 1105 23.44 -16.55 -7.00
N VAL A 1106 24.29 -16.48 -5.98
CA VAL A 1106 24.05 -15.70 -4.76
C VAL A 1106 24.45 -14.25 -4.98
N THR A 1107 25.65 -13.98 -5.52
CA THR A 1107 26.16 -12.62 -5.75
C THR A 1107 25.34 -11.85 -6.77
N ASP A 1108 24.81 -12.54 -7.78
CA ASP A 1108 24.02 -11.97 -8.87
C ASP A 1108 22.52 -11.91 -8.49
N SER A 1109 22.14 -12.45 -7.33
CA SER A 1109 20.80 -12.27 -6.74
C SER A 1109 20.67 -10.91 -6.05
N GLN A 1110 19.43 -10.46 -5.83
CA GLN A 1110 19.15 -9.21 -5.11
C GLN A 1110 19.87 -9.20 -3.74
N PRO A 1111 20.59 -8.12 -3.37
CA PRO A 1111 21.34 -8.04 -2.11
C PRO A 1111 20.47 -8.34 -0.88
N PRO A 1112 21.07 -8.80 0.24
CA PRO A 1112 20.34 -9.26 1.42
C PRO A 1112 19.24 -8.28 1.83
N PHE A 1113 19.57 -7.03 2.13
CA PHE A 1113 18.62 -6.04 2.64
C PHE A 1113 17.80 -5.33 1.55
N ARG A 1114 18.07 -5.55 0.26
CA ARG A 1114 17.34 -4.88 -0.83
C ARG A 1114 16.05 -5.67 -1.15
N PRO A 1115 14.84 -5.12 -0.92
CA PRO A 1115 13.60 -5.86 -1.17
C PRO A 1115 13.37 -6.10 -2.67
N ALA A 1116 12.62 -7.16 -3.00
CA ALA A 1116 12.34 -7.52 -4.39
C ALA A 1116 11.51 -6.46 -5.13
N VAL A 1117 10.67 -5.73 -4.39
CA VAL A 1117 10.00 -4.52 -4.84
C VAL A 1117 10.10 -3.50 -3.71
N ILE A 1118 10.67 -2.34 -4.01
CA ILE A 1118 10.78 -1.21 -3.08
C ILE A 1118 9.39 -0.53 -3.01
N ALA A 1119 8.87 -0.31 -1.80
CA ALA A 1119 7.65 0.48 -1.62
C ALA A 1119 7.96 1.98 -1.80
N PRO A 1120 7.01 2.81 -2.26
CA PRO A 1120 7.25 4.25 -2.39
C PRO A 1120 7.77 4.85 -1.07
N GLY A 1121 8.95 5.48 -1.12
CA GLY A 1121 9.58 6.05 0.08
C GLY A 1121 10.39 5.08 0.96
N SER A 1122 10.32 3.76 0.78
CA SER A 1122 11.17 2.85 1.57
C SER A 1122 12.63 2.89 1.10
N SER A 1123 13.50 3.39 1.97
CA SER A 1123 14.95 3.32 1.80
C SER A 1123 15.49 2.04 2.45
N PHE A 1124 16.59 1.52 1.91
CA PHE A 1124 17.35 0.41 2.49
C PHE A 1124 18.84 0.75 2.42
N SER A 1125 19.35 1.31 3.52
CA SER A 1125 20.67 1.94 3.66
C SER A 1125 21.83 0.96 3.72
N GLU A 1126 21.55 -0.31 4.04
CA GLU A 1126 22.53 -1.38 3.98
C GLU A 1126 22.69 -1.91 2.54
N ASP A 1127 23.44 -1.16 1.73
CA ASP A 1127 23.94 -1.58 0.40
C ASP A 1127 25.01 -2.70 0.50
N LYS A 1128 24.98 -3.48 1.59
CA LYS A 1128 25.81 -4.65 1.87
C LYS A 1128 25.57 -5.71 0.82
N THR A 1129 26.65 -6.29 0.33
CA THR A 1129 26.62 -7.50 -0.49
C THR A 1129 26.32 -8.75 0.34
N TRP A 1130 26.06 -9.87 -0.33
CA TRP A 1130 25.95 -11.17 0.31
C TRP A 1130 27.21 -11.62 1.07
N ARG A 1131 28.39 -11.02 0.83
CA ARG A 1131 29.62 -11.38 1.56
C ARG A 1131 29.71 -10.77 2.96
N GLU A 1132 28.99 -9.69 3.21
CA GLU A 1132 29.07 -8.86 4.42
C GLU A 1132 28.05 -9.25 5.51
N VAL A 1133 27.28 -10.31 5.27
CA VAL A 1133 26.25 -10.84 6.18
C VAL A 1133 26.61 -12.22 6.73
N PRO A 1134 26.12 -12.61 7.92
CA PRO A 1134 26.29 -13.97 8.43
C PRO A 1134 25.40 -14.96 7.66
N LEU A 1135 26.01 -15.92 6.99
CA LEU A 1135 25.32 -16.96 6.21
C LEU A 1135 25.57 -18.33 6.83
N TYR A 1136 24.48 -19.07 7.06
CA TYR A 1136 24.52 -20.49 7.37
C TYR A 1136 25.07 -21.22 6.15
N THR A 1137 26.25 -21.81 6.30
CA THR A 1137 27.07 -22.34 5.22
C THR A 1137 27.49 -23.77 5.57
N ASN A 1138 27.33 -24.70 4.63
CA ASN A 1138 27.93 -26.03 4.75
C ASN A 1138 29.44 -25.91 4.49
N MET A 1139 30.25 -26.14 5.52
CA MET A 1139 31.69 -25.88 5.50
C MET A 1139 32.50 -26.97 4.77
N TRP A 1140 31.87 -28.09 4.42
CA TRP A 1140 32.48 -29.17 3.64
C TRP A 1140 32.24 -29.00 2.13
N THR A 1141 31.01 -28.63 1.73
CA THR A 1141 30.66 -28.35 0.33
C THR A 1141 30.93 -26.89 -0.08
N SER A 1142 31.13 -25.99 0.89
CA SER A 1142 31.18 -24.53 0.73
C SER A 1142 29.90 -23.89 0.19
N VAL A 1143 28.76 -24.57 0.33
CA VAL A 1143 27.45 -24.12 -0.16
C VAL A 1143 26.69 -23.40 0.95
N VAL A 1144 26.18 -22.20 0.62
CA VAL A 1144 25.11 -21.52 1.37
C VAL A 1144 23.76 -22.07 0.88
N PRO A 1145 23.02 -22.91 1.61
CA PRO A 1145 21.71 -23.42 1.18
C PRO A 1145 20.64 -22.32 1.05
N GLY A 1146 19.69 -22.52 0.15
CA GLY A 1146 18.50 -21.68 0.02
C GLY A 1146 17.49 -21.83 1.16
N LEU A 1147 17.39 -23.03 1.73
CA LEU A 1147 16.46 -23.44 2.78
C LEU A 1147 17.21 -24.18 3.90
N ILE A 1148 16.86 -23.93 5.16
CA ILE A 1148 17.39 -24.66 6.33
C ILE A 1148 16.25 -25.47 6.95
N HIS A 1149 16.41 -26.78 7.05
CA HIS A 1149 15.39 -27.69 7.55
C HIS A 1149 15.81 -28.27 8.91
N HIS A 1150 15.23 -27.74 9.99
CA HIS A 1150 15.57 -27.97 11.40
C HIS A 1150 15.00 -29.28 11.97
N ASN A 1151 15.18 -30.38 11.25
CA ASN A 1151 14.63 -31.71 11.54
C ASN A 1151 15.53 -32.64 12.38
N ALA A 1152 16.64 -32.12 12.95
CA ALA A 1152 17.61 -32.84 13.78
C ALA A 1152 17.03 -33.47 15.07
N HIS A 1153 16.26 -34.55 14.89
CA HIS A 1153 15.46 -35.19 15.94
C HIS A 1153 16.22 -36.22 16.79
N ARG A 1154 17.35 -36.76 16.28
CA ARG A 1154 18.11 -37.85 16.94
C ARG A 1154 18.54 -37.50 18.37
N ASP A 1155 18.89 -36.24 18.60
CA ASP A 1155 19.55 -35.77 19.82
C ASP A 1155 18.80 -34.62 20.53
N GLY A 1156 17.52 -34.40 20.21
CA GLY A 1156 16.73 -33.26 20.71
C GLY A 1156 17.10 -31.90 20.09
N LEU A 1157 18.02 -31.88 19.12
CA LEU A 1157 18.60 -30.69 18.52
C LEU A 1157 17.65 -29.88 17.61
N LYS A 1158 16.43 -30.38 17.32
CA LYS A 1158 15.33 -29.56 16.78
C LYS A 1158 15.11 -28.26 17.56
N SER A 1159 15.38 -28.27 18.87
CA SER A 1159 15.28 -27.11 19.76
C SER A 1159 16.22 -25.96 19.40
N LEU A 1160 17.35 -26.22 18.72
CA LEU A 1160 18.34 -25.21 18.34
C LEU A 1160 17.73 -24.06 17.53
N ARG A 1161 16.67 -24.30 16.77
CA ARG A 1161 15.97 -23.27 15.98
C ARG A 1161 15.50 -22.09 16.83
N VAL A 1162 15.11 -22.29 18.08
CA VAL A 1162 14.69 -21.18 18.97
C VAL A 1162 15.88 -20.30 19.39
N SER A 1163 17.08 -20.89 19.41
CA SER A 1163 18.34 -20.30 19.89
C SER A 1163 19.34 -19.92 18.79
N VAL A 1164 18.97 -20.04 17.51
CA VAL A 1164 19.77 -19.59 16.35
C VAL A 1164 18.98 -18.77 15.34
N TRP A 1165 17.70 -18.48 15.62
CA TRP A 1165 16.86 -17.60 14.78
C TRP A 1165 17.41 -16.18 14.71
N ASP A 1166 18.04 -15.75 15.81
CA ASP A 1166 18.79 -14.51 15.97
C ASP A 1166 20.03 -14.39 15.06
N ARG A 1167 20.39 -15.46 14.35
CA ARG A 1167 21.54 -15.50 13.43
C ARG A 1167 21.18 -15.36 11.96
N MET A 1168 19.89 -15.47 11.60
CA MET A 1168 19.47 -15.19 10.21
C MET A 1168 19.93 -13.79 9.84
N TRP A 1169 20.55 -13.61 8.66
CA TRP A 1169 21.05 -12.29 8.25
C TRP A 1169 19.97 -11.20 8.24
N TYR A 1170 18.71 -11.57 7.98
CA TYR A 1170 17.57 -10.66 8.00
C TYR A 1170 17.01 -10.40 9.39
N PHE A 1171 17.44 -11.11 10.44
CA PHE A 1171 16.75 -11.18 11.73
C PHE A 1171 16.42 -9.80 12.31
N ASN A 1172 17.43 -8.95 12.53
CA ASN A 1172 17.27 -7.59 13.05
C ASN A 1172 16.49 -6.65 12.10
N HIS A 1173 16.36 -7.02 10.83
CA HIS A 1173 15.69 -6.27 9.77
C HIS A 1173 14.35 -6.89 9.38
N SER A 1174 13.91 -7.96 10.07
CA SER A 1174 12.78 -8.80 9.67
C SER A 1174 11.49 -8.01 9.53
N ARG A 1175 11.30 -6.98 10.37
CA ARG A 1175 10.11 -6.12 10.34
C ARG A 1175 10.15 -5.12 9.17
N LYS A 1176 11.26 -4.44 8.92
CA LYS A 1176 11.44 -3.57 7.73
C LYS A 1176 11.34 -4.36 6.41
N LEU A 1177 11.97 -5.53 6.35
CA LEU A 1177 11.84 -6.49 5.25
C LEU A 1177 10.47 -7.16 5.20
N PHE A 1178 9.65 -7.06 6.26
CA PHE A 1178 8.28 -7.53 6.22
C PHE A 1178 7.39 -6.54 5.50
N GLU A 1179 7.33 -5.34 6.07
CA GLU A 1179 6.45 -4.25 5.67
C GLU A 1179 6.70 -3.87 4.19
N SER A 1180 7.98 -3.77 3.78
CA SER A 1180 8.32 -3.39 2.40
C SER A 1180 7.97 -4.45 1.35
N ASN A 1181 7.87 -5.75 1.66
CA ASN A 1181 7.38 -6.69 0.63
C ASN A 1181 5.88 -6.48 0.40
N ALA A 1182 5.11 -6.36 1.49
CA ALA A 1182 3.66 -6.35 1.40
C ALA A 1182 3.11 -5.02 0.88
N ALA A 1183 3.74 -3.89 1.25
CA ALA A 1183 3.44 -2.56 0.70
C ALA A 1183 3.99 -2.37 -0.74
N GLY A 1184 5.09 -3.06 -1.10
CA GLY A 1184 5.65 -2.97 -2.44
C GLY A 1184 4.70 -3.54 -3.51
N PRO A 1185 4.56 -2.91 -4.71
CA PRO A 1185 3.65 -3.38 -5.76
C PRO A 1185 3.89 -4.84 -6.22
N VAL A 1186 2.93 -5.38 -6.97
CA VAL A 1186 3.05 -6.73 -7.56
C VAL A 1186 4.09 -6.71 -8.69
N GLY A 1187 5.15 -7.49 -8.52
CA GLY A 1187 6.25 -7.63 -9.47
C GLY A 1187 6.69 -9.09 -9.62
N PRO A 1188 7.71 -9.38 -10.45
CA PRO A 1188 8.27 -10.72 -10.57
C PRO A 1188 8.98 -11.11 -9.26
N VAL A 1189 8.72 -12.33 -8.82
CA VAL A 1189 9.27 -12.97 -7.62
C VAL A 1189 10.72 -13.43 -7.85
N ALA A 1190 11.03 -13.80 -9.09
CA ALA A 1190 12.38 -14.10 -9.55
C ALA A 1190 12.53 -13.64 -11.00
N VAL A 1191 13.73 -13.19 -11.35
CA VAL A 1191 14.17 -13.04 -12.74
C VAL A 1191 15.45 -13.88 -12.86
N VAL A 1192 15.50 -14.74 -13.88
CA VAL A 1192 16.62 -15.65 -14.15
C VAL A 1192 16.89 -15.67 -15.66
N HIS A 1193 18.08 -16.12 -16.06
CA HIS A 1193 18.39 -16.39 -17.46
C HIS A 1193 18.20 -17.89 -17.75
N ASP A 1194 17.67 -18.23 -18.92
CA ASP A 1194 17.66 -19.61 -19.43
C ASP A 1194 19.03 -20.03 -20.01
N ASP A 1195 19.18 -21.30 -20.40
CA ASP A 1195 20.43 -21.85 -20.94
C ASP A 1195 20.88 -21.20 -22.27
N ASP A 1196 19.96 -20.52 -22.98
CA ASP A 1196 20.25 -19.73 -24.19
C ASP A 1196 20.62 -18.25 -23.84
N GLY A 1197 20.67 -17.90 -22.55
CA GLY A 1197 21.05 -16.57 -22.06
C GLY A 1197 19.94 -15.54 -22.11
N LYS A 1198 18.67 -15.96 -22.23
CA LYS A 1198 17.50 -15.07 -22.35
C LYS A 1198 16.80 -14.93 -21.00
N GLU A 1199 16.39 -13.70 -20.69
CA GLU A 1199 15.71 -13.36 -19.44
C GLU A 1199 14.29 -13.97 -19.35
N GLN A 1200 13.99 -14.62 -18.23
CA GLN A 1200 12.68 -15.15 -17.85
C GLN A 1200 12.26 -14.63 -16.46
N ALA A 1201 11.14 -13.92 -16.41
CA ALA A 1201 10.52 -13.42 -15.19
C ALA A 1201 9.43 -14.38 -14.67
N TRP A 1202 9.52 -14.75 -13.40
CA TRP A 1202 8.58 -15.62 -12.69
C TRP A 1202 7.71 -14.79 -11.73
N TRP A 1203 6.41 -15.06 -11.67
CA TRP A 1203 5.43 -14.21 -10.98
C TRP A 1203 4.65 -15.01 -9.91
N SER A 1204 4.16 -14.32 -8.88
CA SER A 1204 3.28 -14.94 -7.88
C SER A 1204 1.90 -15.21 -8.50
N PRO A 1205 1.29 -16.40 -8.29
CA PRO A 1205 -0.08 -16.69 -8.71
C PRO A 1205 -1.14 -16.05 -7.79
N ILE A 1206 -0.70 -15.45 -6.67
CA ILE A 1206 -1.52 -14.73 -5.69
C ILE A 1206 -0.99 -13.28 -5.65
N ALA A 1207 -1.89 -12.31 -5.81
CA ALA A 1207 -1.52 -10.88 -5.89
C ALA A 1207 -1.54 -10.22 -4.50
N GLU A 1208 -2.39 -10.74 -3.63
CA GLU A 1208 -2.48 -10.40 -2.21
C GLU A 1208 -1.15 -10.74 -1.52
N LYS A 1209 -0.57 -9.74 -0.83
CA LYS A 1209 0.59 -9.89 0.04
C LYS A 1209 0.18 -9.47 1.45
N GLY A 1210 0.93 -9.87 2.48
CA GLY A 1210 0.62 -9.52 3.86
C GLY A 1210 0.31 -10.71 4.79
N GLY A 1211 0.47 -11.95 4.31
CA GLY A 1211 -0.02 -13.14 5.00
C GLY A 1211 0.05 -14.36 4.10
N ALA A 1212 -0.95 -15.24 4.18
CA ALA A 1212 -1.07 -16.47 3.42
C ALA A 1212 -2.50 -16.68 2.89
N LYS A 1213 -2.68 -17.68 2.02
CA LYS A 1213 -4.01 -18.10 1.54
C LYS A 1213 -4.31 -19.51 2.02
N SER A 1214 -5.53 -19.81 2.45
CA SER A 1214 -5.89 -21.20 2.76
C SER A 1214 -6.02 -22.04 1.50
N ASP A 1215 -5.93 -23.37 1.63
CA ASP A 1215 -6.29 -24.34 0.59
C ASP A 1215 -7.73 -24.23 0.08
N LYS A 1216 -8.62 -23.58 0.83
CA LYS A 1216 -10.01 -23.25 0.43
C LYS A 1216 -10.12 -21.89 -0.28
N GLY A 1217 -9.03 -21.13 -0.37
CA GLY A 1217 -8.96 -19.82 -1.02
C GLY A 1217 -9.25 -18.63 -0.11
N GLU A 1218 -9.37 -18.83 1.21
CA GLU A 1218 -9.56 -17.75 2.19
C GLU A 1218 -8.26 -16.94 2.34
N TRP A 1219 -8.34 -15.61 2.41
CA TRP A 1219 -7.17 -14.79 2.75
C TRP A 1219 -6.95 -14.78 4.26
N LEU A 1220 -5.72 -15.00 4.68
CA LEU A 1220 -5.30 -15.03 6.08
C LEU A 1220 -4.18 -14.00 6.25
N PRO A 1221 -4.49 -12.75 6.65
CA PRO A 1221 -3.46 -11.76 6.95
C PRO A 1221 -2.60 -12.25 8.12
N TRP A 1222 -1.33 -11.83 8.18
CA TRP A 1222 -0.36 -12.31 9.17
C TRP A 1222 -0.83 -12.23 10.61
N HIS A 1223 -1.61 -11.19 10.97
CA HIS A 1223 -2.09 -11.05 12.34
C HIS A 1223 -2.99 -12.23 12.76
N GLU A 1224 -3.78 -12.81 11.85
CA GLU A 1224 -4.54 -14.04 12.10
C GLU A 1224 -3.67 -15.30 12.17
N LEU A 1225 -2.45 -15.25 11.61
CA LEU A 1225 -1.52 -16.39 11.54
C LEU A 1225 -0.52 -16.43 12.70
N CYS A 1226 -0.02 -15.27 13.13
CA CYS A 1226 1.24 -15.15 13.87
C CYS A 1226 1.32 -13.97 14.85
N GLN A 1227 0.25 -13.19 15.08
CA GLN A 1227 0.27 -12.04 16.01
C GLN A 1227 0.78 -12.41 17.41
N GLU A 1228 0.38 -13.55 17.96
CA GLU A 1228 0.83 -14.04 19.27
C GLU A 1228 2.35 -14.28 19.36
N PHE A 1229 3.02 -14.47 18.22
CA PHE A 1229 4.43 -14.85 18.12
C PHE A 1229 5.33 -13.76 17.53
N GLU A 1230 4.80 -12.59 17.16
CA GLU A 1230 5.60 -11.51 16.57
C GLU A 1230 6.82 -11.11 17.43
N GLY A 1231 6.64 -11.02 18.75
CA GLY A 1231 7.73 -10.71 19.68
C GLY A 1231 8.85 -11.77 19.72
N GLU A 1232 8.61 -13.00 19.24
CA GLU A 1232 9.62 -14.04 19.08
C GLU A 1232 10.20 -14.12 17.66
N VAL A 1233 9.39 -13.80 16.64
CA VAL A 1233 9.73 -13.84 15.21
C VAL A 1233 10.57 -12.64 14.79
N PHE A 1234 10.23 -11.43 15.25
CA PHE A 1234 10.94 -10.21 14.87
C PHE A 1234 11.95 -9.78 15.93
N ARG A 1235 11.65 -10.02 17.21
CA ARG A 1235 12.44 -9.61 18.41
C ARG A 1235 12.98 -8.17 18.34
N ASP A 1236 12.22 -7.29 17.73
CA ASP A 1236 12.42 -5.85 17.72
C ASP A 1236 12.19 -5.31 19.15
N ALA A 1237 13.29 -4.86 19.78
CA ALA A 1237 13.40 -4.54 21.20
C ALA A 1237 13.66 -3.05 21.44
#